data_AF-A0A7R8X982-F1
#
_entry.id   AF-A0A7R8X982-F1
#
_cell.length_a   1.000
_cell.length_b   1.000
_cell.length_c   1.000
_cell.angle_alpha   90.00
_cell.angle_beta   90.00
_cell.angle_gamma   90.00
#
_symmetry.space_group_name_H-M   'P 1'
#
loop_
_entity.id
_entity.type
_entity.pdbx_description
1 polymer ?
#
loop_
_entity_poly.entity_id
_entity_poly.type
_entity_poly.pdbx_seq_one_letter_code
_entity_poly.pdbx_strand_id
1 'polypeptide(L)'
;MKSESQKQEGESISQPKDADNILEDWKLPLVFSEVRHLEKIEGVPPVLHTWRMRERMKTVSVALVLCLNVGVDPPDVVKTQPCSRMECWIDPLSMTPMVALETIGARLQKQYERWQSRARYKQSLDPTVEVVKKLCMSLRRNAKEERVLFHYNGHGVPRPTPNGEIWVFNKVSFSILTISYTQYIPLGIYELQAWMGSPSIYVYDCSNAGIIVDKFCELAEQHEKDLETLQKSQFGGGQLGSNSNNVSFKNCILLAACSTTQTLPMNPDLPADLFTSCLTTPIKMALRWFVLQNASRLVPNITLEMIDKIPGQLNDRRTMLGELNWIFTAITDTIAWNTLPRDLFQKLFRQDLLVASLFRNFMLAERVMRAFDCTPASSPRLPATYQHPMWDAWDFALDCCLSQLPELLTSDQSMQHKPALFFAQQLQAFQVWLEMGSQNRNPPEQLPIVLQVLLSQVHRVHALELLGRFLDLGPWAVTHALSVGIFPYVLKVLQSPARELRPLLVFIWAKILAVDSTKQHCEAAFIMACLVNNYPLGQEAAFQGNLMSLCLEQLNDLDPLLRRWLIICLALAWKNFPSARWRGVRDQADTKLCALLDDSVPEVRAAAVLALGTLISSSHERSEHANTVDNRVALSLLKTVAQDGSPLVRKELVIALHGLVILFENAFVSIASMMAEEDKLREASFQSPILSGNVLVNHMGPAGHVLCTPDLNVAILVLT
;
A
#
# COMPACT_ATOMS: atom_id res chain seq x y z
N MET A 1 49.37 40.48 -37.20
CA MET A 1 50.09 41.77 -37.37
C MET A 1 50.79 42.08 -36.06
N LYS A 2 52.11 42.23 -36.12
CA LYS A 2 53.01 42.58 -35.01
C LYS A 2 52.89 44.06 -34.66
N SER A 3 53.06 44.38 -33.37
CA SER A 3 53.84 45.53 -32.86
C SER A 3 53.82 45.44 -31.32
N GLU A 4 54.85 44.88 -30.71
CA GLU A 4 56.09 45.57 -30.27
C GLU A 4 55.96 46.26 -28.91
N SER A 5 56.83 45.76 -28.03
CA SER A 5 57.16 46.14 -26.67
C SER A 5 58.01 47.40 -26.59
N GLN A 6 57.80 48.25 -25.57
CA GLN A 6 58.87 49.02 -24.94
C GLN A 6 58.72 49.08 -23.41
N LYS A 7 59.83 48.73 -22.75
CA LYS A 7 60.13 48.87 -21.31
C LYS A 7 60.55 50.31 -21.00
N GLN A 8 60.15 50.81 -19.83
CA GLN A 8 60.89 51.78 -18.99
C GLN A 8 60.46 51.48 -17.54
N GLU A 9 61.22 50.71 -16.78
CA GLU A 9 62.20 51.20 -15.79
C GLU A 9 61.63 52.25 -14.83
N GLY A 10 61.16 51.76 -13.67
CA GLY A 10 60.89 52.55 -12.48
C GLY A 10 61.60 51.89 -11.30
N GLU A 11 62.66 52.55 -10.82
CA GLU A 11 63.39 52.20 -9.62
C GLU A 11 62.52 52.30 -8.36
N SER A 12 62.65 51.25 -7.55
CA SER A 12 62.32 51.10 -6.13
C SER A 12 61.75 52.29 -5.36
N ILE A 13 60.45 52.19 -5.03
CA ILE A 13 59.91 52.73 -3.78
C ILE A 13 59.45 51.53 -2.94
N SER A 14 60.06 51.38 -1.77
CA SER A 14 59.73 50.38 -0.77
C SER A 14 58.24 50.43 -0.40
N GLN A 15 57.47 49.45 -0.87
CA GLN A 15 56.09 49.20 -0.42
C GLN A 15 56.12 48.25 0.80
N PRO A 16 55.22 48.47 1.79
CA PRO A 16 55.18 47.69 3.02
C PRO A 16 54.70 46.26 2.76
N LYS A 17 55.26 45.31 3.50
CA LYS A 17 55.03 43.85 3.41
C LYS A 17 53.67 43.39 3.95
N ASP A 18 52.57 44.10 3.69
CA ASP A 18 51.26 43.78 4.28
C ASP A 18 50.12 43.79 3.26
N ALA A 19 50.22 43.03 2.16
CA ALA A 19 49.18 42.95 1.13
C ALA A 19 48.82 41.52 0.67
N ASP A 20 49.00 40.50 1.53
CA ASP A 20 48.77 39.09 1.15
C ASP A 20 47.72 38.35 2.02
N ASN A 21 46.77 39.04 2.69
CA ASN A 21 45.78 38.34 3.53
C ASN A 21 44.38 38.97 3.56
N ILE A 22 43.79 39.27 2.41
CA ILE A 22 42.34 39.49 2.33
C ILE A 22 41.69 38.16 1.94
N LEU A 23 41.18 37.42 2.92
CA LEU A 23 40.29 36.28 2.67
C LEU A 23 39.05 36.77 1.92
N GLU A 24 38.76 36.20 0.76
CA GLU A 24 37.56 36.50 -0.03
C GLU A 24 36.29 36.16 0.78
N ASP A 25 35.27 37.02 0.76
CA ASP A 25 34.07 36.88 1.60
C ASP A 25 33.39 35.50 1.51
N TRP A 26 33.39 34.86 0.33
CA TRP A 26 32.81 33.53 0.12
C TRP A 26 33.60 32.38 0.77
N LYS A 27 34.81 32.64 1.28
CA LYS A 27 35.62 31.69 2.05
C LYS A 27 35.40 31.79 3.55
N LEU A 28 34.64 32.78 4.02
CA LEU A 28 34.34 32.93 5.45
C LEU A 28 33.27 31.90 5.87
N PRO A 29 33.52 31.11 6.94
CA PRO A 29 32.55 30.13 7.41
C PRO A 29 31.32 30.83 8.01
N LEU A 30 30.14 30.44 7.55
CA LEU A 30 28.89 30.92 8.12
C LEU A 30 28.64 30.23 9.47
N VAL A 31 28.59 31.02 10.54
CA VAL A 31 28.28 30.53 11.90
C VAL A 31 26.79 30.68 12.16
N PHE A 32 26.22 29.81 13.01
CA PHE A 32 24.79 29.81 13.39
C PHE A 32 23.80 29.74 12.21
N SER A 33 24.23 29.15 11.09
CA SER A 33 23.42 29.05 9.86
C SER A 33 22.93 27.62 9.56
N GLU A 34 23.20 26.66 10.45
CA GLU A 34 22.68 25.29 10.34
C GLU A 34 21.19 25.20 10.69
N VAL A 35 20.51 24.14 10.23
CA VAL A 35 19.07 23.87 10.45
C VAL A 35 18.67 23.98 11.91
N ARG A 36 19.50 23.50 12.84
CA ARG A 36 19.29 23.58 14.30
C ARG A 36 19.17 25.02 14.86
N HIS A 37 19.60 26.04 14.11
CA HIS A 37 19.50 27.44 14.51
C HIS A 37 18.39 28.19 13.74
N LEU A 38 18.16 27.81 12.48
CA LEU A 38 17.21 28.47 11.59
C LEU A 38 15.77 27.99 11.80
N GLU A 39 15.61 26.70 12.10
CA GLU A 39 14.30 26.07 12.25
C GLU A 39 13.98 25.79 13.72
N LYS A 40 12.69 25.73 14.03
CA LYS A 40 12.22 25.31 15.35
C LYS A 40 12.43 23.81 15.50
N ILE A 41 13.04 23.40 16.62
CA ILE A 41 13.31 21.99 16.92
C ILE A 41 12.03 21.34 17.45
N GLU A 42 11.20 20.84 16.53
CA GLU A 42 9.97 20.09 16.82
C GLU A 42 9.75 18.95 15.84
N GLY A 43 9.02 17.92 16.26
CA GLY A 43 8.64 16.83 15.37
C GLY A 43 7.51 17.26 14.44
N VAL A 44 7.58 16.87 13.17
CA VAL A 44 6.47 17.07 12.23
C VAL A 44 5.23 16.31 12.73
N PRO A 45 4.05 16.94 12.81
CA PRO A 45 2.84 16.26 13.27
C PRO A 45 2.54 15.06 12.36
N PRO A 46 2.13 13.91 12.93
CA PRO A 46 1.87 12.72 12.14
C PRO A 46 0.70 12.97 11.18
N VAL A 47 0.93 12.78 9.89
CA VAL A 47 -0.13 12.83 8.90
C VAL A 47 -0.96 11.55 9.03
N LEU A 48 -2.29 11.69 9.17
CA LEU A 48 -3.21 10.56 9.21
C LEU A 48 -3.19 9.83 7.86
N HIS A 49 -2.52 8.68 7.82
CA HIS A 49 -2.41 7.87 6.61
C HIS A 49 -3.62 6.94 6.44
N THR A 50 -4.32 7.06 5.31
CA THR A 50 -5.53 6.28 4.98
C THR A 50 -5.28 5.10 4.02
N TRP A 51 -4.02 4.88 3.61
CA TRP A 51 -3.68 3.83 2.62
C TRP A 51 -3.83 2.40 3.14
N ARG A 52 -3.84 2.19 4.47
CA ARG A 52 -3.98 0.85 5.05
C ARG A 52 -5.40 0.34 4.87
N MET A 53 -5.54 -0.72 4.07
CA MET A 53 -6.77 -1.49 4.04
C MET A 53 -7.01 -2.12 5.42
N ARG A 54 -8.05 -1.65 6.11
CA ARG A 54 -8.40 -2.11 7.46
C ARG A 54 -9.01 -3.51 7.48
N GLU A 55 -9.78 -3.86 6.45
CA GLU A 55 -10.48 -5.13 6.34
C GLU A 55 -10.15 -5.83 5.02
N ARG A 56 -9.37 -6.91 5.12
CA ARG A 56 -9.14 -7.81 4.01
C ARG A 56 -10.33 -8.75 3.90
N MET A 57 -11.01 -8.73 2.75
CA MET A 57 -12.20 -9.54 2.49
C MET A 57 -11.83 -10.71 1.58
N LYS A 58 -12.54 -11.82 1.72
CA LYS A 58 -12.32 -12.98 0.86
C LYS A 58 -13.63 -13.55 0.33
N THR A 59 -13.65 -13.83 -0.97
CA THR A 59 -14.71 -14.67 -1.55
C THR A 59 -14.42 -16.13 -1.23
N VAL A 60 -15.24 -16.72 -0.36
CA VAL A 60 -15.04 -18.10 0.15
C VAL A 60 -15.96 -19.13 -0.50
N SER A 61 -17.04 -18.69 -1.13
CA SER A 61 -18.09 -19.53 -1.70
C SER A 61 -18.54 -18.98 -3.05
N VAL A 62 -18.79 -19.88 -4.00
CA VAL A 62 -19.21 -19.56 -5.37
C VAL A 62 -20.40 -20.43 -5.76
N ALA A 63 -21.52 -19.80 -6.11
CA ALA A 63 -22.68 -20.42 -6.74
C ALA A 63 -22.60 -20.24 -8.26
N LEU A 64 -22.65 -21.35 -9.00
CA LEU A 64 -22.72 -21.35 -10.46
C LEU A 64 -24.12 -21.85 -10.86
N VAL A 65 -25.00 -20.92 -11.23
CA VAL A 65 -26.37 -21.19 -11.66
C VAL A 65 -26.41 -21.07 -13.18
N LEU A 66 -26.60 -22.20 -13.85
CA LEU A 66 -26.65 -22.28 -15.32
C LEU A 66 -28.05 -22.64 -15.76
N CYS A 67 -28.67 -21.78 -16.56
CA CYS A 67 -29.99 -21.98 -17.14
C CYS A 67 -29.87 -21.98 -18.68
N LEU A 68 -29.53 -23.13 -19.25
CA LEU A 68 -29.13 -23.28 -20.66
C LEU A 68 -30.12 -24.08 -21.51
N ASN A 69 -30.84 -25.05 -20.93
CA ASN A 69 -31.80 -25.92 -21.65
C ASN A 69 -31.27 -26.36 -23.04
N VAL A 70 -30.11 -27.01 -23.04
CA VAL A 70 -29.30 -27.23 -24.24
C VAL A 70 -30.12 -27.86 -25.38
N GLY A 71 -30.18 -27.17 -26.51
CA GLY A 71 -30.90 -27.60 -27.71
C GLY A 71 -32.31 -27.03 -27.86
N VAL A 72 -32.82 -26.29 -26.87
CA VAL A 72 -34.12 -25.61 -26.93
C VAL A 72 -33.93 -24.11 -26.72
N ASP A 73 -34.29 -23.33 -27.74
CA ASP A 73 -34.17 -21.88 -27.67
C ASP A 73 -35.36 -21.25 -26.91
N PRO A 74 -35.14 -20.21 -26.10
CA PRO A 74 -36.22 -19.49 -25.44
C PRO A 74 -37.06 -18.70 -26.46
N PRO A 75 -38.36 -18.48 -26.19
CA PRO A 75 -39.32 -17.95 -27.16
C PRO A 75 -39.04 -16.50 -27.61
N ASP A 76 -38.23 -15.76 -26.86
CA ASP A 76 -37.98 -14.34 -27.05
C ASP A 76 -36.61 -14.03 -27.71
N VAL A 77 -35.84 -15.08 -28.04
CA VAL A 77 -34.54 -14.95 -28.71
C VAL A 77 -34.61 -15.55 -30.11
N VAL A 78 -34.50 -14.69 -31.12
CA VAL A 78 -34.40 -15.13 -32.53
C VAL A 78 -32.93 -15.30 -32.88
N LYS A 79 -32.47 -16.55 -33.02
CA LYS A 79 -31.08 -16.84 -33.42
C LYS A 79 -30.89 -16.72 -34.92
N THR A 80 -29.77 -16.12 -35.32
CA THR A 80 -29.31 -16.12 -36.72
C THR A 80 -28.80 -17.50 -37.14
N GLN A 81 -28.69 -17.75 -38.45
CA GLN A 81 -27.98 -18.92 -38.99
C GLN A 81 -26.87 -18.45 -39.92
N PRO A 82 -25.58 -18.66 -39.58
CA PRO A 82 -25.04 -19.24 -38.33
C PRO A 82 -25.18 -18.29 -37.11
N CYS A 83 -25.03 -18.84 -35.89
CA CYS A 83 -25.02 -18.08 -34.63
C CYS A 83 -23.89 -18.53 -33.70
N SER A 84 -23.55 -17.68 -32.74
CA SER A 84 -22.69 -18.04 -31.60
C SER A 84 -23.32 -19.15 -30.76
N ARG A 85 -22.59 -20.24 -30.54
CA ARG A 85 -23.10 -21.42 -29.81
C ARG A 85 -22.20 -21.91 -28.70
N MET A 86 -20.92 -21.58 -28.76
CA MET A 86 -19.92 -22.11 -27.85
C MET A 86 -20.15 -21.54 -26.45
N GLU A 87 -20.21 -22.41 -25.45
CA GLU A 87 -20.39 -22.09 -24.03
C GLU A 87 -19.21 -22.66 -23.26
N CYS A 88 -18.51 -21.83 -22.49
CA CYS A 88 -17.34 -22.21 -21.72
C CYS A 88 -16.27 -22.94 -22.54
N TRP A 89 -16.13 -22.54 -23.81
CA TRP A 89 -15.25 -23.14 -24.83
C TRP A 89 -15.61 -24.58 -25.25
N ILE A 90 -16.89 -24.95 -25.13
CA ILE A 90 -17.45 -26.23 -25.58
C ILE A 90 -18.58 -25.93 -26.57
N ASP A 91 -18.67 -26.71 -27.65
CA ASP A 91 -19.87 -26.74 -28.49
C ASP A 91 -20.93 -27.62 -27.81
N PRO A 92 -22.06 -27.06 -27.32
CA PRO A 92 -23.07 -27.84 -26.61
C PRO A 92 -23.75 -28.88 -27.51
N LEU A 93 -23.73 -28.70 -28.84
CA LEU A 93 -24.37 -29.60 -29.80
C LEU A 93 -23.47 -30.77 -30.21
N SER A 94 -22.19 -30.76 -29.83
CA SER A 94 -21.26 -31.85 -30.16
C SER A 94 -21.44 -33.08 -29.27
N MET A 95 -22.33 -33.02 -28.27
CA MET A 95 -22.62 -34.09 -27.32
C MET A 95 -24.09 -34.05 -26.89
N THR A 96 -24.54 -35.03 -26.10
CA THR A 96 -25.93 -35.05 -25.62
C THR A 96 -26.20 -33.88 -24.66
N PRO A 97 -27.41 -33.30 -24.62
CA PRO A 97 -27.72 -32.12 -23.81
C PRO A 97 -27.31 -32.23 -22.34
N MET A 98 -27.54 -33.39 -21.70
CA MET A 98 -27.19 -33.63 -20.30
C MET A 98 -25.66 -33.62 -20.08
N VAL A 99 -24.92 -34.30 -20.95
CA VAL A 99 -23.44 -34.35 -20.87
C VAL A 99 -22.84 -32.98 -21.20
N ALA A 100 -23.43 -32.25 -22.15
CA ALA A 100 -23.04 -30.88 -22.47
C ALA A 100 -23.16 -29.99 -21.23
N LEU A 101 -24.32 -30.00 -20.57
CA LEU A 101 -24.59 -29.16 -19.41
C LEU A 101 -23.65 -29.47 -18.23
N GLU A 102 -23.41 -30.75 -17.92
CA GLU A 102 -22.45 -31.17 -16.89
C GLU A 102 -21.01 -30.75 -17.23
N THR A 103 -20.62 -30.89 -18.50
CA THR A 103 -19.26 -30.53 -18.95
C THR A 103 -19.05 -29.02 -18.92
N ILE A 104 -20.05 -28.23 -19.35
CA ILE A 104 -20.04 -26.76 -19.27
C ILE A 104 -19.91 -26.31 -17.80
N GLY A 105 -20.73 -26.87 -16.91
CA GLY A 105 -20.65 -26.59 -15.46
C GLY A 105 -19.27 -26.88 -14.87
N ALA A 106 -18.71 -28.05 -15.19
CA ALA A 106 -17.37 -28.44 -14.74
C ALA A 106 -16.26 -27.55 -15.33
N ARG A 107 -16.39 -27.10 -16.58
CA ARG A 107 -15.44 -26.16 -17.20
C ARG A 107 -15.52 -24.79 -16.55
N LEU A 108 -16.71 -24.24 -16.36
CA LEU A 108 -16.90 -22.94 -15.72
C LEU A 108 -16.30 -22.92 -14.31
N GLN A 109 -16.54 -23.98 -13.53
CA GLN A 109 -15.91 -24.13 -12.22
C GLN A 109 -14.38 -24.08 -12.32
N LYS A 110 -13.79 -24.87 -13.23
CA LYS A 110 -12.33 -24.85 -13.45
C LYS A 110 -11.81 -23.48 -13.90
N GLN A 111 -12.59 -22.70 -14.63
CA GLN A 111 -12.20 -21.35 -15.03
C GLN A 111 -12.15 -20.41 -13.82
N TYR A 112 -13.14 -20.45 -12.93
CA TYR A 112 -13.12 -19.66 -11.69
C TYR A 112 -12.07 -20.14 -10.68
N GLU A 113 -11.83 -21.44 -10.55
CA GLU A 113 -10.82 -22.03 -9.67
C GLU A 113 -9.40 -21.51 -9.96
N ARG A 114 -9.12 -21.10 -11.20
CA ARG A 114 -7.86 -20.44 -11.57
C ARG A 114 -7.65 -19.11 -10.84
N TRP A 115 -8.73 -18.36 -10.61
CA TRP A 115 -8.70 -17.06 -9.92
C TRP A 115 -8.84 -17.20 -8.40
N GLN A 116 -9.61 -18.18 -7.94
CA GLN A 116 -9.79 -18.46 -6.51
C GLN A 116 -9.86 -19.98 -6.25
N SER A 117 -8.71 -20.62 -6.10
CA SER A 117 -8.62 -22.07 -5.93
C SER A 117 -9.12 -22.58 -4.57
N ARG A 118 -9.20 -21.71 -3.55
CA ARG A 118 -9.55 -22.10 -2.17
C ARG A 118 -11.02 -21.87 -1.82
N ALA A 119 -11.85 -21.41 -2.76
CA ALA A 119 -13.28 -21.23 -2.54
C ALA A 119 -14.04 -22.55 -2.67
N ARG A 120 -15.22 -22.62 -2.05
CA ARG A 120 -16.16 -23.74 -2.22
C ARG A 120 -17.07 -23.46 -3.40
N TYR A 121 -17.00 -24.29 -4.42
CA TYR A 121 -17.83 -24.19 -5.62
C TYR A 121 -19.05 -25.10 -5.49
N LYS A 122 -20.21 -24.58 -5.88
CA LYS A 122 -21.45 -25.35 -6.01
C LYS A 122 -22.12 -25.01 -7.34
N GLN A 123 -22.30 -26.05 -8.16
CA GLN A 123 -22.98 -25.96 -9.44
C GLN A 123 -24.47 -26.27 -9.28
N SER A 124 -25.30 -25.58 -10.04
CA SER A 124 -26.74 -25.75 -10.10
C SER A 124 -27.16 -25.64 -11.56
N LEU A 125 -27.33 -26.79 -12.19
CA LEU A 125 -27.56 -26.96 -13.62
C LEU A 125 -29.06 -27.06 -13.89
N ASP A 126 -29.59 -26.17 -14.73
CA ASP A 126 -31.01 -25.99 -15.03
C ASP A 126 -31.94 -26.16 -13.80
N PRO A 127 -31.75 -25.34 -12.75
CA PRO A 127 -32.39 -25.57 -11.46
C PRO A 127 -33.82 -25.01 -11.36
N THR A 128 -34.52 -25.44 -10.30
CA THR A 128 -35.76 -24.82 -9.85
C THR A 128 -35.52 -23.74 -8.80
N VAL A 129 -36.54 -22.90 -8.57
CA VAL A 129 -36.51 -21.84 -7.53
C VAL A 129 -36.10 -22.40 -6.16
N GLU A 130 -36.64 -23.56 -5.75
CA GLU A 130 -36.32 -24.14 -4.44
C GLU A 130 -34.88 -24.61 -4.34
N VAL A 131 -34.28 -25.07 -5.45
CA VAL A 131 -32.88 -25.46 -5.51
C VAL A 131 -31.99 -24.22 -5.36
N VAL A 132 -32.30 -23.14 -6.09
CA VAL A 132 -31.57 -21.86 -5.99
C VAL A 132 -31.67 -21.29 -4.58
N LYS A 133 -32.86 -21.32 -3.95
CA LYS A 133 -33.07 -20.89 -2.56
C LYS A 133 -32.19 -21.65 -1.58
N LYS A 134 -32.24 -23.00 -1.62
CA LYS A 134 -31.44 -23.86 -0.75
C LYS A 134 -29.94 -23.63 -0.95
N LEU A 135 -29.51 -23.43 -2.21
CA LEU A 135 -28.13 -23.13 -2.56
C LEU A 135 -27.66 -21.82 -1.91
N CYS A 136 -28.37 -20.73 -2.16
CA CYS A 136 -28.01 -19.39 -1.66
C CYS A 136 -27.97 -19.36 -0.13
N MET A 137 -29.02 -19.85 0.53
CA MET A 137 -29.08 -19.90 2.00
C MET A 137 -27.98 -20.79 2.59
N SER A 138 -27.67 -21.93 1.96
CA SER A 138 -26.58 -22.80 2.40
C SER A 138 -25.22 -22.11 2.29
N LEU A 139 -24.96 -21.38 1.21
CA LEU A 139 -23.67 -20.72 1.00
C LEU A 139 -23.49 -19.52 1.93
N ARG A 140 -24.52 -18.69 2.10
CA ARG A 140 -24.48 -17.58 3.08
C ARG A 140 -24.25 -18.09 4.49
N ARG A 141 -24.99 -19.13 4.94
CA ARG A 141 -24.80 -19.72 6.28
C ARG A 141 -23.36 -20.18 6.51
N ASN A 142 -22.71 -20.73 5.49
CA ASN A 142 -21.34 -21.22 5.57
C ASN A 142 -20.29 -20.10 5.50
N ALA A 143 -20.58 -19.03 4.73
CA ALA A 143 -19.67 -17.91 4.54
C ALA A 143 -19.68 -16.91 5.70
N LYS A 144 -20.78 -16.83 6.47
CA LYS A 144 -20.97 -15.84 7.54
C LYS A 144 -20.79 -14.42 6.99
N GLU A 145 -19.75 -13.72 7.41
CA GLU A 145 -19.38 -12.35 7.03
C GLU A 145 -18.48 -12.29 5.79
N GLU A 146 -18.02 -13.44 5.28
CA GLU A 146 -17.21 -13.49 4.06
C GLU A 146 -18.07 -13.36 2.80
N ARG A 147 -17.42 -13.05 1.69
CA ARG A 147 -18.09 -12.79 0.42
C ARG A 147 -18.54 -14.08 -0.26
N VAL A 148 -19.74 -14.05 -0.84
CA VAL A 148 -20.28 -15.13 -1.70
C VAL A 148 -20.47 -14.59 -3.12
N LEU A 149 -19.98 -15.34 -4.12
CA LEU A 149 -20.22 -15.05 -5.53
C LEU A 149 -21.44 -15.82 -6.03
N PHE A 150 -22.32 -15.14 -6.76
CA PHE A 150 -23.44 -15.73 -7.49
C PHE A 150 -23.27 -15.45 -8.98
N HIS A 151 -22.99 -16.49 -9.75
CA HIS A 151 -22.93 -16.44 -11.20
C HIS A 151 -24.23 -17.00 -11.76
N TYR A 152 -24.89 -16.24 -12.62
CA TYR A 152 -26.10 -16.64 -13.33
C TYR A 152 -25.87 -16.50 -14.83
N ASN A 153 -26.00 -17.62 -15.54
CA ASN A 153 -26.05 -17.65 -17.00
C ASN A 153 -27.49 -18.01 -17.41
N GLY A 154 -28.14 -17.09 -18.14
CA GLY A 154 -29.55 -17.17 -18.51
C GLY A 154 -29.79 -17.33 -20.02
N HIS A 155 -28.92 -18.01 -20.75
CA HIS A 155 -29.03 -18.10 -22.23
C HIS A 155 -30.13 -19.02 -22.75
N GLY A 156 -30.58 -19.99 -21.94
CA GLY A 156 -31.64 -20.94 -22.27
C GLY A 156 -33.03 -20.55 -21.76
N VAL A 157 -33.19 -19.33 -21.25
CA VAL A 157 -34.42 -18.83 -20.64
C VAL A 157 -34.74 -17.44 -21.18
N PRO A 158 -35.99 -16.96 -21.01
CA PRO A 158 -36.35 -15.62 -21.45
C PRO A 158 -35.53 -14.51 -20.78
N ARG A 159 -35.54 -13.33 -21.39
CA ARG A 159 -34.91 -12.12 -20.86
C ARG A 159 -35.50 -11.73 -19.49
N PRO A 160 -34.69 -11.11 -18.61
CA PRO A 160 -35.15 -10.58 -17.34
C PRO A 160 -36.31 -9.60 -17.53
N THR A 161 -37.28 -9.63 -16.62
CA THR A 161 -38.47 -8.77 -16.70
C THR A 161 -38.17 -7.38 -16.13
N PRO A 162 -38.86 -6.31 -16.61
CA PRO A 162 -38.76 -4.98 -16.01
C PRO A 162 -39.17 -4.92 -14.52
N ASN A 163 -39.87 -5.94 -14.02
CA ASN A 163 -40.25 -6.06 -12.61
C ASN A 163 -39.11 -6.55 -11.71
N GLY A 164 -37.94 -6.88 -12.29
CA GLY A 164 -36.80 -7.39 -11.53
C GLY A 164 -36.92 -8.88 -11.25
N GLU A 165 -37.27 -9.67 -12.26
CA GLU A 165 -37.32 -11.13 -12.19
C GLU A 165 -36.34 -11.75 -13.18
N ILE A 166 -35.66 -12.80 -12.74
CA ILE A 166 -34.85 -13.69 -13.60
C ILE A 166 -35.59 -15.01 -13.78
N TRP A 167 -35.27 -15.77 -14.81
CA TRP A 167 -36.00 -17.00 -15.13
C TRP A 167 -35.19 -18.24 -14.75
N VAL A 168 -35.90 -19.24 -14.22
CA VAL A 168 -35.38 -20.59 -13.93
C VAL A 168 -36.40 -21.62 -14.43
N PHE A 169 -36.16 -22.91 -14.20
CA PHE A 169 -37.05 -23.96 -14.68
C PHE A 169 -37.98 -24.49 -13.58
N ASN A 170 -39.03 -25.19 -13.99
CA ASN A 170 -39.88 -25.95 -13.07
C ASN A 170 -39.35 -27.38 -12.83
N LYS A 171 -40.00 -28.11 -11.93
CA LYS A 171 -39.63 -29.51 -11.64
C LYS A 171 -39.86 -30.39 -12.87
N VAL A 172 -38.82 -31.16 -13.22
CA VAL A 172 -38.81 -32.15 -14.29
C VAL A 172 -39.89 -33.21 -14.06
N SER A 173 -40.72 -33.46 -15.08
CA SER A 173 -41.50 -34.69 -15.16
C SER A 173 -40.69 -35.73 -15.91
N PHE A 174 -40.38 -36.86 -15.28
CA PHE A 174 -39.59 -37.94 -15.88
C PHE A 174 -40.44 -38.70 -16.90
N SER A 175 -40.10 -38.56 -18.18
CA SER A 175 -40.44 -39.56 -19.20
C SER A 175 -39.15 -40.30 -19.57
N ILE A 176 -39.24 -41.61 -19.80
CA ILE A 176 -38.15 -42.60 -19.85
C ILE A 176 -36.99 -42.27 -20.82
N LEU A 177 -37.10 -41.24 -21.67
CA LEU A 177 -36.06 -40.85 -22.63
C LEU A 177 -35.79 -39.33 -22.76
N THR A 178 -36.49 -38.45 -22.03
CA THR A 178 -36.35 -36.99 -22.21
C THR A 178 -36.61 -36.22 -20.92
N ILE A 179 -35.64 -35.40 -20.48
CA ILE A 179 -35.88 -34.31 -19.52
C ILE A 179 -36.56 -33.19 -20.31
N SER A 180 -37.84 -32.94 -20.04
CA SER A 180 -38.57 -31.81 -20.61
C SER A 180 -38.98 -30.86 -19.50
N TYR A 181 -38.34 -29.70 -19.44
CA TYR A 181 -38.85 -28.56 -18.69
C TYR A 181 -40.12 -28.05 -19.39
N THR A 182 -41.23 -27.96 -18.67
CA THR A 182 -42.50 -27.57 -19.30
C THR A 182 -42.75 -26.07 -19.23
N GLN A 183 -42.14 -25.37 -18.26
CA GLN A 183 -42.39 -23.95 -18.02
C GLN A 183 -41.14 -23.24 -17.48
N TYR A 184 -40.98 -21.98 -17.87
CA TYR A 184 -40.07 -21.02 -17.25
C TYR A 184 -40.76 -20.41 -16.03
N ILE A 185 -40.07 -20.37 -14.90
CA ILE A 185 -40.58 -19.86 -13.63
C ILE A 185 -39.82 -18.57 -13.26
N PRO A 186 -40.53 -17.46 -12.97
CA PRO A 186 -39.88 -16.22 -12.56
C PRO A 186 -39.36 -16.34 -11.12
N LEU A 187 -38.18 -15.80 -10.89
CA LEU A 187 -37.50 -15.67 -9.60
C LEU A 187 -37.22 -14.19 -9.35
N GLY A 188 -37.83 -13.62 -8.31
CA GLY A 188 -37.66 -12.22 -7.95
C GLY A 188 -36.26 -11.91 -7.41
N ILE A 189 -35.66 -10.81 -7.86
CA ILE A 189 -34.35 -10.34 -7.38
C ILE A 189 -34.39 -9.98 -5.89
N TYR A 190 -35.54 -9.48 -5.41
CA TYR A 190 -35.75 -9.20 -3.98
C TYR A 190 -35.54 -10.45 -3.10
N GLU A 191 -36.08 -11.59 -3.51
CA GLU A 191 -35.91 -12.85 -2.78
C GLU A 191 -34.46 -13.34 -2.84
N LEU A 192 -33.83 -13.22 -4.01
CA LEU A 192 -32.44 -13.60 -4.22
C LEU A 192 -31.50 -12.79 -3.34
N GLN A 193 -31.71 -11.47 -3.23
CA GLN A 193 -30.98 -10.58 -2.32
C GLN A 193 -31.06 -11.08 -0.87
N ALA A 194 -32.29 -11.37 -0.41
CA ALA A 194 -32.53 -11.85 0.95
C ALA A 194 -31.84 -13.20 1.23
N TRP A 195 -31.84 -14.14 0.27
CA TRP A 195 -31.19 -15.44 0.46
C TRP A 195 -29.67 -15.37 0.45
N MET A 196 -29.11 -14.48 -0.38
CA MET A 196 -27.67 -14.33 -0.57
C MET A 196 -27.02 -13.46 0.50
N GLY A 197 -27.73 -12.53 1.13
CA GLY A 197 -27.20 -11.62 2.14
C GLY A 197 -26.02 -10.75 1.67
N SER A 198 -25.40 -10.02 2.60
CA SER A 198 -24.20 -9.20 2.38
C SER A 198 -23.04 -9.74 3.23
N PRO A 199 -21.77 -9.67 2.78
CA PRO A 199 -21.30 -9.16 1.49
C PRO A 199 -21.42 -10.19 0.35
N SER A 200 -21.83 -9.76 -0.84
CA SER A 200 -22.01 -10.63 -2.02
C SER A 200 -21.59 -9.95 -3.33
N ILE A 201 -21.23 -10.76 -4.33
CA ILE A 201 -20.94 -10.33 -5.69
C ILE A 201 -21.77 -11.14 -6.68
N TYR A 202 -22.31 -10.49 -7.70
CA TYR A 202 -23.20 -11.06 -8.70
C TYR A 202 -22.62 -10.90 -10.10
N VAL A 203 -22.72 -11.95 -10.92
CA VAL A 203 -22.34 -11.95 -12.34
C VAL A 203 -23.55 -12.44 -13.13
N TYR A 204 -24.09 -11.60 -14.00
CA TYR A 204 -25.24 -11.91 -14.85
C TYR A 204 -24.81 -11.95 -16.31
N ASP A 205 -24.77 -13.16 -16.88
CA ASP A 205 -24.56 -13.39 -18.30
C ASP A 205 -25.90 -13.75 -18.96
N CYS A 206 -26.59 -12.71 -19.44
CA CYS A 206 -27.83 -12.82 -20.18
C CYS A 206 -28.10 -11.53 -20.97
N SER A 207 -29.03 -11.60 -21.92
CA SER A 207 -29.54 -10.41 -22.60
C SER A 207 -30.38 -9.55 -21.65
N ASN A 208 -30.37 -8.22 -21.84
CA ASN A 208 -31.02 -7.23 -20.98
C ASN A 208 -30.61 -7.28 -19.50
N ALA A 209 -29.40 -7.77 -19.18
CA ALA A 209 -28.89 -7.92 -17.82
C ALA A 209 -28.84 -6.59 -17.03
N GLY A 210 -28.75 -5.45 -17.70
CA GLY A 210 -28.80 -4.13 -17.05
C GLY A 210 -30.06 -3.89 -16.23
N ILE A 211 -31.20 -4.48 -16.63
CA ILE A 211 -32.47 -4.40 -15.88
C ILE A 211 -32.29 -4.96 -14.47
N ILE A 212 -31.53 -6.05 -14.35
CA ILE A 212 -31.27 -6.71 -13.07
C ILE A 212 -30.47 -5.77 -12.16
N VAL A 213 -29.46 -5.08 -12.69
CA VAL A 213 -28.60 -4.17 -11.90
C VAL A 213 -29.40 -2.98 -11.37
N ASP A 214 -30.18 -2.34 -12.24
CA ASP A 214 -30.98 -1.17 -11.87
C ASP A 214 -32.01 -1.54 -10.79
N LYS A 215 -32.76 -2.64 -11.00
CA LYS A 215 -33.73 -3.12 -10.02
C LYS A 215 -33.09 -3.60 -8.72
N PHE A 216 -31.92 -4.23 -8.78
CA PHE A 216 -31.19 -4.64 -7.58
C PHE A 216 -30.84 -3.42 -6.72
N CYS A 217 -30.32 -2.35 -7.33
CA CYS A 217 -29.96 -1.12 -6.63
C CYS A 217 -31.19 -0.43 -6.02
N GLU A 218 -32.29 -0.30 -6.77
CA GLU A 218 -33.56 0.25 -6.24
C GLU A 218 -34.07 -0.53 -5.02
N LEU A 219 -34.09 -1.86 -5.10
CA LEU A 219 -34.54 -2.73 -4.00
C LEU A 219 -33.61 -2.67 -2.78
N ALA A 220 -32.30 -2.53 -3.00
CA ALA A 220 -31.33 -2.37 -1.92
C ALA A 220 -31.55 -1.06 -1.14
N GLU A 221 -31.89 0.04 -1.82
CA GLU A 221 -32.24 1.31 -1.17
C GLU A 221 -33.57 1.21 -0.42
N GLN A 222 -34.57 0.53 -0.99
CA GLN A 222 -35.85 0.31 -0.33
C GLN A 222 -35.68 -0.47 0.97
N HIS A 223 -34.89 -1.56 0.95
CA HIS A 223 -34.63 -2.38 2.13
C HIS A 223 -33.97 -1.58 3.27
N GLU A 224 -33.07 -0.64 2.96
CA GLU A 224 -32.49 0.25 3.98
C GLU A 224 -33.53 1.21 4.57
N LYS A 225 -34.38 1.82 3.74
CA LYS A 225 -35.46 2.71 4.22
C LYS A 225 -36.45 1.98 5.13
N ASP A 226 -36.78 0.73 4.79
CA ASP A 226 -37.68 -0.10 5.58
C ASP A 226 -37.04 -0.45 6.94
N LEU A 227 -35.74 -0.79 6.95
CA LEU A 227 -34.97 -1.01 8.19
C LEU A 227 -34.89 0.24 9.07
N GLU A 228 -34.60 1.41 8.49
CA GLU A 228 -34.56 2.68 9.23
C GLU A 228 -35.91 3.03 9.86
N THR A 229 -37.00 2.74 9.14
CA THR A 229 -38.38 2.99 9.62
C THR A 229 -38.75 2.05 10.78
N LEU A 230 -38.35 0.78 10.69
CA LEU A 230 -38.51 -0.20 11.77
C LEU A 230 -37.68 0.14 13.02
N GLN A 231 -36.48 0.70 12.83
CA GLN A 231 -35.66 1.18 13.94
C GLN A 231 -36.32 2.39 14.62
N LYS A 232 -36.78 3.38 13.83
CA LYS A 232 -37.47 4.58 14.37
C LYS A 232 -38.76 4.24 15.12
N SER A 233 -39.50 3.21 14.71
CA SER A 233 -40.72 2.77 15.41
C SER A 233 -40.45 1.96 16.69
N GLN A 234 -39.27 1.34 16.83
CA GLN A 234 -38.86 0.61 18.04
C GLN A 234 -38.25 1.49 19.15
N PHE A 235 -37.86 2.74 18.88
CA PHE A 235 -37.33 3.67 19.89
C PHE A 235 -38.36 4.23 20.89
N GLY A 236 -39.58 3.66 20.95
CA GLY A 236 -40.63 3.98 21.92
C GLY A 236 -40.61 3.20 23.24
N GLY A 237 -39.69 2.24 23.45
CA GLY A 237 -39.62 1.47 24.70
C GLY A 237 -38.23 0.85 24.92
N GLY A 238 -37.58 1.20 26.04
CA GLY A 238 -36.14 0.97 26.25
C GLY A 238 -35.66 -0.47 26.46
N GLN A 239 -34.48 -0.76 25.89
CA GLN A 239 -33.30 -1.46 26.44
C GLN A 239 -32.40 -1.93 25.28
N LEU A 240 -31.12 -1.55 25.31
CA LEU A 240 -30.14 -1.84 24.26
C LEU A 240 -29.82 -3.35 24.19
N GLY A 241 -30.34 -4.02 23.17
CA GLY A 241 -29.79 -5.25 22.61
C GLY A 241 -29.07 -4.94 21.29
N SER A 242 -27.76 -4.69 21.34
CA SER A 242 -26.87 -4.43 20.19
C SER A 242 -26.61 -5.69 19.34
N ASN A 243 -27.63 -6.35 18.77
CA ASN A 243 -27.41 -7.57 17.98
C ASN A 243 -28.43 -7.83 16.85
N SER A 244 -28.97 -6.79 16.21
CA SER A 244 -29.49 -6.94 14.85
C SER A 244 -28.38 -6.62 13.85
N ASN A 245 -27.82 -7.64 13.21
CA ASN A 245 -26.93 -7.49 12.06
C ASN A 245 -27.70 -6.75 10.94
N ASN A 246 -27.62 -5.42 10.91
CA ASN A 246 -28.22 -4.60 9.86
C ASN A 246 -27.45 -4.85 8.56
N VAL A 247 -28.01 -5.71 7.70
CA VAL A 247 -27.40 -6.08 6.42
C VAL A 247 -27.63 -4.95 5.41
N SER A 248 -26.58 -4.20 5.07
CA SER A 248 -26.61 -3.25 3.95
C SER A 248 -26.26 -3.93 2.63
N PHE A 249 -27.17 -3.84 1.67
CA PHE A 249 -26.99 -4.35 0.31
C PHE A 249 -26.32 -3.33 -0.62
N LYS A 250 -26.12 -2.07 -0.20
CA LYS A 250 -25.36 -1.06 -0.97
C LYS A 250 -23.91 -1.45 -1.24
N ASN A 251 -23.36 -2.35 -0.42
CA ASN A 251 -21.99 -2.86 -0.56
C ASN A 251 -21.87 -4.12 -1.44
N CYS A 252 -22.99 -4.61 -1.98
CA CYS A 252 -23.00 -5.67 -2.98
C CYS A 252 -22.38 -5.17 -4.29
N ILE A 253 -21.72 -6.10 -4.98
CA ILE A 253 -21.05 -5.80 -6.25
C ILE A 253 -21.77 -6.55 -7.36
N LEU A 254 -22.05 -5.89 -8.47
CA LEU A 254 -22.79 -6.48 -9.59
C LEU A 254 -22.05 -6.26 -10.89
N LEU A 255 -22.01 -7.30 -11.72
CA LEU A 255 -21.46 -7.29 -13.08
C LEU A 255 -22.52 -7.88 -14.01
N ALA A 256 -22.89 -7.15 -15.05
CA ALA A 256 -23.92 -7.53 -16.01
C ALA A 256 -23.39 -7.41 -17.44
N ALA A 257 -23.74 -8.38 -18.28
CA ALA A 257 -23.19 -8.51 -19.62
C ALA A 257 -23.57 -7.37 -20.58
N CYS A 258 -24.74 -6.76 -20.40
CA CYS A 258 -25.28 -5.78 -21.34
C CYS A 258 -26.18 -4.74 -20.66
N SER A 259 -26.49 -3.65 -21.37
CA SER A 259 -27.42 -2.61 -20.92
C SER A 259 -28.88 -3.08 -20.89
N THR A 260 -29.79 -2.26 -20.38
CA THR A 260 -31.21 -2.60 -20.17
C THR A 260 -31.98 -2.93 -21.44
N THR A 261 -31.53 -2.46 -22.61
CA THR A 261 -32.19 -2.67 -23.91
C THR A 261 -31.39 -3.53 -24.88
N GLN A 262 -30.16 -3.90 -24.53
CA GLN A 262 -29.23 -4.59 -25.41
C GLN A 262 -29.36 -6.10 -25.30
N THR A 263 -29.17 -6.78 -26.42
CA THR A 263 -29.07 -8.23 -26.51
C THR A 263 -27.62 -8.65 -26.69
N LEU A 264 -27.29 -9.86 -26.26
CA LEU A 264 -25.96 -10.42 -26.45
C LEU A 264 -25.64 -10.61 -27.95
N PRO A 265 -24.37 -10.48 -28.34
CA PRO A 265 -23.97 -10.63 -29.73
C PRO A 265 -24.10 -12.09 -30.20
N MET A 266 -24.52 -12.27 -31.46
CA MET A 266 -24.76 -13.60 -32.06
C MET A 266 -23.70 -13.99 -33.11
N ASN A 267 -22.55 -13.32 -33.13
CA ASN A 267 -21.49 -13.57 -34.12
C ASN A 267 -20.97 -15.03 -33.98
N PRO A 268 -21.03 -15.86 -35.04
CA PRO A 268 -20.62 -17.27 -34.99
C PRO A 268 -19.16 -17.50 -34.61
N ASP A 269 -18.28 -16.52 -34.86
CA ASP A 269 -16.86 -16.63 -34.52
C ASP A 269 -16.59 -16.42 -33.02
N LEU A 270 -17.59 -15.96 -32.26
CA LEU A 270 -17.49 -15.72 -30.83
C LEU A 270 -18.28 -16.76 -30.02
N PRO A 271 -17.89 -16.99 -28.75
CA PRO A 271 -18.71 -17.77 -27.85
C PRO A 271 -20.03 -17.05 -27.52
N ALA A 272 -21.07 -17.84 -27.22
CA ALA A 272 -22.34 -17.34 -26.71
C ALA A 272 -22.16 -16.73 -25.31
N ASP A 273 -21.29 -17.31 -24.48
CA ASP A 273 -20.86 -16.77 -23.18
C ASP A 273 -19.72 -15.76 -23.30
N LEU A 274 -19.85 -14.79 -24.21
CA LEU A 274 -18.83 -13.77 -24.45
C LEU A 274 -18.43 -13.02 -23.17
N PHE A 275 -19.41 -12.63 -22.35
CA PHE A 275 -19.15 -11.90 -21.11
C PHE A 275 -18.42 -12.78 -20.10
N THR A 276 -18.94 -13.99 -19.83
CA THR A 276 -18.28 -14.95 -18.95
C THR A 276 -16.87 -15.28 -19.44
N SER A 277 -16.71 -15.54 -20.73
CA SER A 277 -15.41 -15.82 -21.37
C SER A 277 -14.41 -14.68 -21.20
N CYS A 278 -14.85 -13.42 -21.29
CA CYS A 278 -14.02 -12.27 -20.96
C CYS A 278 -13.62 -12.27 -19.48
N LEU A 279 -14.56 -12.50 -18.57
CA LEU A 279 -14.35 -12.45 -17.12
C LEU A 279 -13.50 -13.60 -16.58
N THR A 280 -13.59 -14.79 -17.14
CA THR A 280 -12.97 -15.99 -16.57
C THR A 280 -11.77 -16.49 -17.39
N THR A 281 -11.72 -16.16 -18.68
CA THR A 281 -10.65 -16.55 -19.62
C THR A 281 -10.18 -15.39 -20.51
N PRO A 282 -9.77 -14.24 -19.92
CA PRO A 282 -9.52 -12.99 -20.63
C PRO A 282 -8.48 -13.12 -21.74
N ILE A 283 -7.36 -13.82 -21.51
CA ILE A 283 -6.28 -13.92 -22.49
C ILE A 283 -6.73 -14.67 -23.75
N LYS A 284 -7.45 -15.79 -23.58
CA LYS A 284 -8.00 -16.55 -24.70
C LYS A 284 -8.98 -15.71 -25.50
N MET A 285 -9.85 -14.97 -24.81
CA MET A 285 -10.83 -14.11 -25.46
C MET A 285 -10.18 -12.92 -26.17
N ALA A 286 -9.23 -12.25 -25.53
CA ALA A 286 -8.50 -11.12 -26.10
C ALA A 286 -7.75 -11.50 -27.38
N LEU A 287 -7.04 -12.64 -27.38
CA LEU A 287 -6.31 -13.14 -28.55
C LEU A 287 -7.27 -13.49 -29.70
N ARG A 288 -8.34 -14.22 -29.41
CA ARG A 288 -9.35 -14.58 -30.42
C ARG A 288 -10.02 -13.35 -31.01
N TRP A 289 -10.42 -12.40 -30.16
CA TRP A 289 -11.00 -11.13 -30.61
C TRP A 289 -10.01 -10.33 -31.45
N PHE A 290 -8.75 -10.24 -31.02
CA PHE A 290 -7.70 -9.52 -31.73
C PHE A 290 -7.50 -10.04 -33.16
N VAL A 291 -7.40 -11.36 -33.34
CA VAL A 291 -7.25 -11.98 -34.68
C VAL A 291 -8.48 -11.78 -35.57
N LEU A 292 -9.67 -11.61 -34.98
CA LEU A 292 -10.88 -11.28 -35.74
C LEU A 292 -10.95 -9.80 -36.15
N GLN A 293 -10.16 -8.92 -35.52
CA GLN A 293 -10.12 -7.50 -35.89
C GLN A 293 -9.35 -7.28 -37.20
N ASN A 294 -9.78 -6.29 -37.98
CA ASN A 294 -9.09 -5.88 -39.21
C ASN A 294 -7.64 -5.39 -38.98
N ALA A 295 -7.33 -4.92 -37.76
CA ALA A 295 -5.99 -4.46 -37.38
C ALA A 295 -4.94 -5.59 -37.30
N SER A 296 -5.36 -6.84 -37.05
CA SER A 296 -4.46 -8.01 -36.98
C SER A 296 -3.78 -8.36 -38.31
N ARG A 297 -4.17 -7.72 -39.41
CA ARG A 297 -3.58 -7.93 -40.74
C ARG A 297 -2.10 -7.52 -40.83
N LEU A 298 -1.57 -6.81 -39.83
CA LEU A 298 -0.14 -6.50 -39.76
C LEU A 298 0.72 -7.75 -39.53
N VAL A 299 0.16 -8.82 -38.93
CA VAL A 299 0.81 -10.12 -38.77
C VAL A 299 0.12 -11.14 -39.69
N PRO A 300 0.65 -11.40 -40.90
CA PRO A 300 0.03 -12.35 -41.81
C PRO A 300 0.10 -13.79 -41.26
N ASN A 301 -0.87 -14.63 -41.63
CA ASN A 301 -0.90 -16.08 -41.39
C ASN A 301 -1.17 -16.57 -39.95
N ILE A 302 -1.81 -15.77 -39.09
CA ILE A 302 -2.28 -16.26 -37.79
C ILE A 302 -3.72 -16.79 -37.91
N THR A 303 -3.91 -18.09 -37.61
CA THR A 303 -5.24 -18.71 -37.59
C THR A 303 -5.76 -18.88 -36.16
N LEU A 304 -7.08 -19.02 -36.00
CA LEU A 304 -7.71 -19.26 -34.70
C LEU A 304 -7.22 -20.57 -34.03
N GLU A 305 -6.86 -21.58 -34.82
CA GLU A 305 -6.32 -22.85 -34.31
C GLU A 305 -4.93 -22.69 -33.68
N MET A 306 -4.12 -21.75 -34.18
CA MET A 306 -2.80 -21.48 -33.62
C MET A 306 -2.91 -20.87 -32.23
N ILE A 307 -3.96 -20.06 -31.97
CA ILE A 307 -4.21 -19.43 -30.67
C ILE A 307 -4.44 -20.50 -29.58
N ASP A 308 -5.15 -21.59 -29.91
CA ASP A 308 -5.39 -22.69 -28.97
C ASP A 308 -4.12 -23.49 -28.64
N LYS A 309 -3.05 -23.33 -29.43
CA LYS A 309 -1.76 -24.03 -29.29
C LYS A 309 -0.64 -23.15 -28.78
N ILE A 310 -0.94 -21.95 -28.24
CA ILE A 310 0.10 -21.07 -27.69
C ILE A 310 0.88 -21.79 -26.57
N PRO A 311 2.22 -21.81 -26.65
CA PRO A 311 3.04 -22.53 -25.69
C PRO A 311 3.04 -21.86 -24.32
N GLY A 312 3.07 -22.69 -23.27
CA GLY A 312 3.29 -22.24 -21.90
C GLY A 312 2.12 -22.39 -20.96
N GLN A 313 2.26 -21.76 -19.79
CA GLN A 313 1.26 -21.77 -18.72
C GLN A 313 1.04 -20.35 -18.20
N LEU A 314 -0.20 -20.02 -17.84
CA LEU A 314 -0.58 -18.68 -17.35
C LEU A 314 0.21 -18.20 -16.12
N ASN A 315 0.73 -19.12 -15.31
CA ASN A 315 1.48 -18.82 -14.09
C ASN A 315 2.99 -18.65 -14.36
N ASP A 316 3.50 -19.16 -15.49
CA ASP A 316 4.91 -19.08 -15.83
C ASP A 316 5.19 -17.92 -16.78
N ARG A 317 5.66 -16.81 -16.19
CA ARG A 317 5.95 -15.55 -16.87
C ARG A 317 7.09 -15.63 -17.89
N ARG A 318 7.85 -16.73 -17.92
CA ARG A 318 8.90 -16.96 -18.92
C ARG A 318 8.34 -17.53 -20.22
N THR A 319 7.13 -18.09 -20.16
CA THR A 319 6.44 -18.63 -21.32
C THR A 319 5.59 -17.56 -21.98
N MET A 320 5.37 -17.68 -23.29
CA MET A 320 4.56 -16.77 -24.09
C MET A 320 3.18 -16.50 -23.45
N LEU A 321 2.47 -17.56 -23.06
CA LEU A 321 1.14 -17.44 -22.45
C LEU A 321 1.17 -16.73 -21.08
N GLY A 322 2.15 -17.05 -20.24
CA GLY A 322 2.27 -16.43 -18.91
C GLY A 322 2.77 -15.00 -18.96
N GLU A 323 3.62 -14.65 -19.92
CA GLU A 323 4.04 -13.27 -20.17
C GLU A 323 2.85 -12.41 -20.60
N LEU A 324 2.04 -12.86 -21.57
CA LEU A 324 0.82 -12.16 -21.99
C LEU A 324 -0.14 -11.93 -20.83
N ASN A 325 -0.36 -12.95 -19.99
CA ASN A 325 -1.20 -12.84 -18.81
C ASN A 325 -0.68 -11.79 -17.81
N TRP A 326 0.64 -11.70 -17.68
CA TRP A 326 1.29 -10.73 -16.80
C TRP A 326 1.21 -9.30 -17.34
N ILE A 327 1.45 -9.11 -18.65
CA ILE A 327 1.26 -7.82 -19.33
C ILE A 327 -0.20 -7.37 -19.23
N PHE A 328 -1.16 -8.25 -19.50
CA PHE A 328 -2.59 -7.97 -19.36
C PHE A 328 -2.95 -7.50 -17.95
N THR A 329 -2.41 -8.18 -16.92
CA THR A 329 -2.61 -7.80 -15.52
C THR A 329 -2.02 -6.42 -15.23
N ALA A 330 -0.83 -6.10 -15.75
CA ALA A 330 -0.20 -4.80 -15.57
C ALA A 330 -0.99 -3.66 -16.25
N ILE A 331 -1.45 -3.88 -17.48
CA ILE A 331 -2.22 -2.90 -18.25
C ILE A 331 -3.57 -2.63 -17.59
N THR A 332 -4.33 -3.68 -17.27
CA THR A 332 -5.65 -3.52 -16.65
C THR A 332 -5.56 -2.85 -15.27
N ASP A 333 -4.58 -3.22 -14.43
CA ASP A 333 -4.37 -2.56 -13.13
C ASP A 333 -3.97 -1.08 -13.29
N THR A 334 -3.22 -0.76 -14.35
CA THR A 334 -2.83 0.62 -14.70
C THR A 334 -4.02 1.47 -15.15
N ILE A 335 -4.85 0.94 -16.06
CA ILE A 335 -6.08 1.60 -16.52
C ILE A 335 -6.98 1.91 -15.32
N ALA A 336 -7.19 0.93 -14.43
CA ALA A 336 -8.00 1.11 -13.24
C ALA A 336 -7.44 2.18 -12.30
N TRP A 337 -6.12 2.19 -12.07
CA TRP A 337 -5.48 3.18 -11.19
C TRP A 337 -5.59 4.62 -11.72
N ASN A 338 -5.51 4.79 -13.03
CA ASN A 338 -5.55 6.11 -13.66
C ASN A 338 -6.98 6.62 -13.86
N THR A 339 -7.96 5.72 -13.95
CA THR A 339 -9.36 6.06 -14.23
C THR A 339 -10.22 6.16 -12.97
N LEU A 340 -9.96 5.35 -11.94
CA LEU A 340 -10.85 5.24 -10.78
C LEU A 340 -10.44 6.17 -9.62
N PRO A 341 -11.40 6.67 -8.84
CA PRO A 341 -11.13 7.27 -7.54
C PRO A 341 -10.39 6.29 -6.62
N ARG A 342 -9.50 6.81 -5.78
CA ARG A 342 -8.59 6.00 -4.93
C ARG A 342 -9.35 5.02 -4.04
N ASP A 343 -10.45 5.43 -3.43
CA ASP A 343 -11.25 4.58 -2.55
C ASP A 343 -11.91 3.43 -3.31
N LEU A 344 -12.44 3.72 -4.51
CA LEU A 344 -13.07 2.72 -5.35
C LEU A 344 -12.03 1.72 -5.89
N PHE A 345 -10.85 2.20 -6.28
CA PHE A 345 -9.73 1.36 -6.68
C PHE A 345 -9.32 0.40 -5.55
N GLN A 346 -9.15 0.91 -4.32
CA GLN A 346 -8.82 0.06 -3.17
C GLN A 346 -9.88 -1.01 -2.92
N LYS A 347 -11.17 -0.63 -2.95
CA LYS A 347 -12.30 -1.54 -2.76
C LYS A 347 -12.34 -2.66 -3.80
N LEU A 348 -12.14 -2.34 -5.08
CA LEU A 348 -12.33 -3.29 -6.17
C LEU A 348 -11.06 -4.06 -6.56
N PHE A 349 -9.88 -3.42 -6.54
CA PHE A 349 -8.63 -3.97 -7.08
C PHE A 349 -7.62 -4.41 -6.03
N ARG A 350 -7.87 -4.13 -4.74
CA ARG A 350 -6.94 -4.52 -3.65
C ARG A 350 -7.59 -5.38 -2.56
N GLN A 351 -8.87 -5.16 -2.23
CA GLN A 351 -9.51 -5.78 -1.08
C GLN A 351 -9.67 -7.32 -1.17
N ASP A 352 -10.12 -7.83 -2.32
CA ASP A 352 -10.35 -9.26 -2.59
C ASP A 352 -9.73 -9.65 -3.94
N LEU A 353 -8.93 -10.72 -3.97
CA LEU A 353 -8.24 -11.21 -5.16
C LEU A 353 -9.20 -11.62 -6.28
N LEU A 354 -10.36 -12.21 -5.95
CA LEU A 354 -11.31 -12.64 -6.97
C LEU A 354 -12.03 -11.44 -7.59
N VAL A 355 -12.47 -10.49 -6.75
CA VAL A 355 -13.10 -9.25 -7.22
C VAL A 355 -12.12 -8.46 -8.08
N ALA A 356 -10.88 -8.29 -7.64
CA ALA A 356 -9.83 -7.61 -8.42
C ALA A 356 -9.61 -8.28 -9.78
N SER A 357 -9.67 -9.62 -9.83
CA SER A 357 -9.56 -10.36 -11.09
C SER A 357 -10.75 -10.13 -12.00
N LEU A 358 -11.97 -10.19 -11.46
CA LEU A 358 -13.19 -9.94 -12.23
C LEU A 358 -13.24 -8.52 -12.78
N PHE A 359 -12.84 -7.50 -12.01
CA PHE A 359 -12.84 -6.11 -12.49
C PHE A 359 -11.73 -5.83 -13.50
N ARG A 360 -10.54 -6.42 -13.35
CA ARG A 360 -9.50 -6.40 -14.41
C ARG A 360 -10.05 -6.96 -15.72
N ASN A 361 -10.71 -8.10 -15.63
CA ASN A 361 -11.25 -8.82 -16.78
C ASN A 361 -12.53 -8.15 -17.33
N PHE A 362 -13.28 -7.43 -16.49
CA PHE A 362 -14.45 -6.65 -16.89
C PHE A 362 -14.07 -5.48 -17.80
N MET A 363 -12.90 -4.86 -17.62
CA MET A 363 -12.43 -3.81 -18.55
C MET A 363 -12.16 -4.38 -19.95
N LEU A 364 -11.67 -5.63 -20.04
CA LEU A 364 -11.61 -6.32 -21.34
C LEU A 364 -13.00 -6.60 -21.89
N ALA A 365 -13.94 -7.05 -21.05
CA ALA A 365 -15.33 -7.26 -21.46
C ALA A 365 -15.94 -5.96 -22.00
N GLU A 366 -15.73 -4.83 -21.32
CA GLU A 366 -16.17 -3.50 -21.78
C GLU A 366 -15.63 -3.20 -23.18
N ARG A 367 -14.32 -3.44 -23.41
CA ARG A 367 -13.68 -3.19 -24.70
C ARG A 367 -14.19 -4.11 -25.82
N VAL A 368 -14.23 -5.42 -25.56
CA VAL A 368 -14.60 -6.44 -26.56
C VAL A 368 -16.08 -6.33 -26.93
N MET A 369 -16.96 -6.24 -25.93
CA MET A 369 -18.40 -6.27 -26.16
C MET A 369 -18.90 -4.99 -26.83
N ARG A 370 -18.26 -3.84 -26.58
CA ARG A 370 -18.58 -2.58 -27.27
C ARG A 370 -18.31 -2.64 -28.77
N ALA A 371 -17.38 -3.47 -29.22
CA ALA A 371 -17.14 -3.70 -30.65
C ALA A 371 -18.31 -4.43 -31.35
N PHE A 372 -19.24 -4.99 -30.56
CA PHE A 372 -20.45 -5.69 -31.03
C PHE A 372 -21.72 -5.05 -30.46
N ASP A 373 -21.72 -3.71 -30.31
CA ASP A 373 -22.86 -2.90 -29.85
C ASP A 373 -23.45 -3.31 -28.49
N CYS A 374 -22.64 -3.93 -27.64
CA CYS A 374 -23.04 -4.42 -26.34
C CYS A 374 -22.21 -3.73 -25.24
N THR A 375 -22.87 -3.12 -24.26
CA THR A 375 -22.22 -2.36 -23.19
C THR A 375 -22.44 -3.03 -21.84
N PRO A 376 -21.42 -3.68 -21.27
CA PRO A 376 -21.50 -4.24 -19.94
C PRO A 376 -21.78 -3.18 -18.88
N ALA A 377 -22.50 -3.56 -17.84
CA ALA A 377 -22.85 -2.71 -16.70
C ALA A 377 -22.24 -3.25 -15.41
N SER A 378 -21.88 -2.34 -14.49
CA SER A 378 -21.36 -2.71 -13.17
C SER A 378 -21.97 -1.83 -12.08
N SER A 379 -22.05 -2.38 -10.87
CA SER A 379 -22.31 -1.63 -9.65
C SER A 379 -21.26 -2.02 -8.60
N PRO A 380 -20.41 -1.10 -8.13
CA PRO A 380 -20.32 0.32 -8.51
C PRO A 380 -20.04 0.53 -10.00
N ARG A 381 -20.57 1.61 -10.56
CA ARG A 381 -20.38 1.96 -11.97
C ARG A 381 -18.96 2.45 -12.21
N LEU A 382 -18.27 1.83 -13.17
CA LEU A 382 -16.97 2.30 -13.63
C LEU A 382 -17.13 3.43 -14.67
N PRO A 383 -16.20 4.41 -14.71
CA PRO A 383 -16.04 5.27 -15.87
C PRO A 383 -15.64 4.45 -17.11
N ALA A 384 -15.80 5.03 -18.30
CA ALA A 384 -15.43 4.38 -19.55
C ALA A 384 -13.93 4.08 -19.62
N THR A 385 -13.55 2.81 -19.80
CA THR A 385 -12.14 2.37 -19.87
C THR A 385 -11.71 1.85 -21.25
N TYR A 386 -12.65 1.63 -22.16
CA TYR A 386 -12.44 0.93 -23.43
C TYR A 386 -11.51 1.65 -24.44
N GLN A 387 -11.36 2.97 -24.33
CA GLN A 387 -10.53 3.82 -25.19
C GLN A 387 -9.24 4.32 -24.50
N HIS A 388 -8.90 3.78 -23.33
CA HIS A 388 -7.72 4.20 -22.60
C HIS A 388 -6.43 3.89 -23.41
N PRO A 389 -5.44 4.80 -23.54
CA PRO A 389 -4.25 4.61 -24.38
C PRO A 389 -3.41 3.36 -24.05
N MET A 390 -3.44 2.89 -22.81
CA MET A 390 -2.78 1.64 -22.42
C MET A 390 -3.32 0.39 -23.15
N TRP A 391 -4.49 0.46 -23.78
CA TRP A 391 -4.95 -0.59 -24.70
C TRP A 391 -4.15 -0.63 -26.00
N ASP A 392 -3.59 0.49 -26.46
CA ASP A 392 -2.71 0.50 -27.63
C ASP A 392 -1.40 -0.24 -27.31
N ALA A 393 -0.89 -0.09 -26.08
CA ALA A 393 0.26 -0.86 -25.61
C ALA A 393 -0.05 -2.36 -25.48
N TRP A 394 -1.30 -2.73 -25.15
CA TRP A 394 -1.74 -4.13 -25.14
C TRP A 394 -1.78 -4.70 -26.56
N ASP A 395 -2.37 -3.98 -27.51
CA ASP A 395 -2.48 -4.41 -28.89
C ASP A 395 -1.09 -4.57 -29.54
N PHE A 396 -0.19 -3.61 -29.30
CA PHE A 396 1.19 -3.71 -29.74
C PHE A 396 1.93 -4.91 -29.13
N ALA A 397 1.73 -5.18 -27.84
CA ALA A 397 2.30 -6.36 -27.19
C ALA A 397 1.75 -7.66 -27.78
N LEU A 398 0.46 -7.71 -28.13
CA LEU A 398 -0.16 -8.84 -28.82
C LEU A 398 0.44 -9.05 -30.22
N ASP A 399 0.60 -7.99 -31.01
CA ASP A 399 1.20 -8.07 -32.35
C ASP A 399 2.62 -8.66 -32.29
N CYS A 400 3.48 -8.12 -31.43
CA CYS A 400 4.85 -8.62 -31.26
C CYS A 400 4.92 -10.06 -30.74
N CYS A 401 3.92 -10.47 -29.96
CA CYS A 401 3.84 -11.83 -29.45
C CYS A 401 3.40 -12.79 -30.56
N LEU A 402 2.30 -12.47 -31.23
CA LEU A 402 1.71 -13.30 -32.28
C LEU A 402 2.62 -13.45 -33.51
N SER A 403 3.44 -12.45 -33.84
CA SER A 403 4.39 -12.54 -34.95
C SER A 403 5.42 -13.67 -34.80
N GLN A 404 5.69 -14.11 -33.57
CA GLN A 404 6.62 -15.20 -33.27
C GLN A 404 5.95 -16.58 -33.27
N LEU A 405 4.61 -16.62 -33.20
CA LEU A 405 3.84 -17.85 -33.01
C LEU A 405 4.01 -18.89 -34.16
N PRO A 406 3.96 -18.50 -35.46
CA PRO A 406 4.12 -19.48 -36.54
C PRO A 406 5.45 -20.22 -36.43
N GLU A 407 6.54 -19.48 -36.22
CA GLU A 407 7.89 -20.04 -36.10
C GLU A 407 8.00 -20.97 -34.90
N LEU A 408 7.45 -20.58 -33.74
CA LEU A 408 7.44 -21.40 -32.51
C LEU A 408 6.64 -22.71 -32.66
N LEU A 409 5.62 -22.73 -33.52
CA LEU A 409 4.81 -23.94 -33.77
C LEU A 409 5.45 -24.86 -34.82
N THR A 410 6.22 -24.30 -35.77
CA THR A 410 6.85 -25.07 -36.86
C THR A 410 8.25 -25.58 -36.53
N SER A 411 8.99 -24.91 -35.64
CA SER A 411 10.39 -25.28 -35.36
C SER A 411 10.48 -26.34 -34.25
N ASP A 412 11.13 -27.45 -34.56
CA ASP A 412 11.47 -28.51 -33.59
C ASP A 412 12.40 -27.94 -32.51
N GLN A 413 11.82 -27.53 -31.38
CA GLN A 413 12.40 -27.34 -30.04
C GLN A 413 13.62 -26.40 -29.87
N SER A 414 14.16 -25.78 -30.93
CA SER A 414 15.41 -24.99 -30.87
C SER A 414 15.21 -23.48 -30.69
N MET A 415 14.03 -22.93 -31.00
CA MET A 415 13.73 -21.51 -30.80
C MET A 415 13.11 -21.26 -29.43
N GLN A 416 13.79 -20.40 -28.64
CA GLN A 416 13.27 -19.91 -27.37
C GLN A 416 12.42 -18.66 -27.59
N HIS A 417 11.29 -18.59 -26.86
CA HIS A 417 10.42 -17.41 -26.79
C HIS A 417 11.22 -16.14 -26.50
N LYS A 418 11.05 -15.09 -27.33
CA LYS A 418 11.68 -13.78 -27.08
C LYS A 418 10.74 -12.93 -26.22
N PRO A 419 11.16 -12.50 -25.01
CA PRO A 419 10.34 -11.67 -24.14
C PRO A 419 9.93 -10.34 -24.79
N ALA A 420 8.74 -9.87 -24.45
CA ALA A 420 8.22 -8.59 -24.93
C ALA A 420 8.98 -7.42 -24.28
N LEU A 421 9.21 -6.34 -25.04
CA LEU A 421 9.85 -5.12 -24.55
C LEU A 421 8.93 -4.25 -23.67
N PHE A 422 7.67 -4.64 -23.48
CA PHE A 422 6.65 -3.87 -22.76
C PHE A 422 7.15 -3.31 -21.43
N PHE A 423 7.67 -4.16 -20.54
CA PHE A 423 8.11 -3.70 -19.22
C PHE A 423 9.31 -2.73 -19.31
N ALA A 424 10.26 -2.97 -20.23
CA ALA A 424 11.39 -2.07 -20.42
C ALA A 424 10.94 -0.68 -20.92
N GLN A 425 10.01 -0.64 -21.90
CA GLN A 425 9.44 0.59 -22.44
C GLN A 425 8.67 1.37 -21.37
N GLN A 426 7.90 0.69 -20.52
CA GLN A 426 7.13 1.33 -19.44
C GLN A 426 8.02 1.86 -18.32
N LEU A 427 9.12 1.17 -17.97
CA LEU A 427 10.12 1.71 -17.05
C LEU A 427 10.82 2.94 -17.63
N GLN A 428 11.12 2.94 -18.92
CA GLN A 428 11.69 4.10 -19.60
C GLN A 428 10.73 5.29 -19.59
N ALA A 429 9.43 5.07 -19.86
CA ALA A 429 8.42 6.13 -19.74
C ALA A 429 8.33 6.69 -18.32
N PHE A 430 8.40 5.83 -17.30
CA PHE A 430 8.44 6.24 -15.90
C PHE A 430 9.70 7.06 -15.58
N GLN A 431 10.86 6.66 -16.10
CA GLN A 431 12.11 7.42 -15.95
C GLN A 431 12.01 8.81 -16.58
N VAL A 432 11.46 8.92 -17.80
CA VAL A 432 11.24 10.21 -18.47
C VAL A 432 10.29 11.09 -17.63
N TRP A 433 9.26 10.50 -17.02
CA TRP A 433 8.40 11.23 -16.09
C TRP A 433 9.18 11.75 -14.88
N LEU A 434 10.10 10.97 -14.30
CA LEU A 434 10.93 11.40 -13.16
C LEU A 434 11.89 12.54 -13.51
N GLU A 435 12.42 12.58 -14.73
CA GLU A 435 13.34 13.64 -15.18
C GLU A 435 12.65 15.01 -15.33
N MET A 436 11.33 15.03 -15.58
CA MET A 436 10.54 16.26 -15.76
C MET A 436 9.41 16.40 -14.73
N GLY A 437 9.38 15.53 -13.73
CA GLY A 437 8.28 15.38 -12.78
C GLY A 437 8.36 16.40 -11.67
N SER A 438 7.21 16.91 -11.24
CA SER A 438 7.10 17.71 -10.02
C SER A 438 5.77 17.41 -9.34
N GLN A 439 5.64 17.79 -8.06
CA GLN A 439 4.43 17.59 -7.26
C GLN A 439 3.16 18.19 -7.90
N ASN A 440 3.32 19.19 -8.77
CA ASN A 440 2.22 19.90 -9.43
C ASN A 440 1.69 19.20 -10.69
N ARG A 441 2.30 18.09 -11.13
CA ARG A 441 1.87 17.34 -12.32
C ARG A 441 1.02 16.15 -11.92
N ASN A 442 0.30 15.62 -12.89
CA ASN A 442 -0.40 14.35 -12.73
C ASN A 442 0.59 13.25 -12.30
N PRO A 443 0.21 12.38 -11.35
CA PRO A 443 1.04 11.28 -10.94
C PRO A 443 1.42 10.37 -12.11
N PRO A 444 2.55 9.66 -12.02
CA PRO A 444 3.02 8.81 -13.10
C PRO A 444 2.07 7.64 -13.33
N GLU A 445 1.57 7.53 -14.57
CA GLU A 445 0.64 6.48 -14.99
C GLU A 445 1.26 5.08 -14.84
N GLN A 446 2.59 4.96 -14.97
CA GLN A 446 3.30 3.68 -14.98
C GLN A 446 3.52 3.09 -13.58
N LEU A 447 3.11 3.78 -12.50
CA LEU A 447 3.41 3.32 -11.14
C LEU A 447 2.86 1.91 -10.80
N PRO A 448 1.65 1.50 -11.22
CA PRO A 448 1.18 0.12 -11.06
C PRO A 448 2.03 -0.89 -11.87
N ILE A 449 2.58 -0.48 -13.01
CA ILE A 449 3.47 -1.32 -13.82
C ILE A 449 4.79 -1.54 -13.08
N VAL A 450 5.38 -0.51 -12.48
CA VAL A 450 6.58 -0.64 -11.63
C VAL A 450 6.37 -1.69 -10.54
N LEU A 451 5.20 -1.70 -9.90
CA LEU A 451 4.83 -2.71 -8.91
C LEU A 451 4.81 -4.13 -9.50
N GLN A 452 4.25 -4.30 -10.70
CA GLN A 452 4.26 -5.61 -11.39
C GLN A 452 5.70 -6.05 -11.72
N VAL A 453 6.56 -5.11 -12.12
CA VAL A 453 7.97 -5.36 -12.47
C VAL A 453 8.79 -5.80 -11.25
N LEU A 454 8.49 -5.34 -10.03
CA LEU A 454 9.20 -5.79 -8.81
C LEU A 454 9.14 -7.32 -8.61
N LEU A 455 8.10 -7.96 -9.13
CA LEU A 455 7.93 -9.40 -9.11
C LEU A 455 8.80 -10.13 -10.15
N SER A 456 9.31 -9.43 -11.17
CA SER A 456 10.32 -9.92 -12.11
C SER A 456 11.66 -10.12 -11.40
N GLN A 457 12.52 -11.01 -11.89
CA GLN A 457 13.93 -11.02 -11.50
C GLN A 457 14.77 -10.14 -12.44
N VAL A 458 14.44 -10.09 -13.74
CA VAL A 458 15.26 -9.45 -14.78
C VAL A 458 15.35 -7.93 -14.61
N HIS A 459 14.22 -7.28 -14.35
CA HIS A 459 14.14 -5.81 -14.28
C HIS A 459 14.03 -5.28 -12.85
N ARG A 460 14.21 -6.14 -11.84
CA ARG A 460 13.93 -5.79 -10.43
C ARG A 460 14.80 -4.65 -9.93
N VAL A 461 16.10 -4.72 -10.23
CA VAL A 461 17.09 -3.73 -9.75
C VAL A 461 16.72 -2.34 -10.28
N HIS A 462 16.53 -2.23 -11.60
CA HIS A 462 16.15 -0.98 -12.25
C HIS A 462 14.79 -0.45 -11.77
N ALA A 463 13.79 -1.32 -11.59
CA ALA A 463 12.49 -0.90 -11.05
C ALA A 463 12.58 -0.38 -9.60
N LEU A 464 13.40 -1.01 -8.75
CA LEU A 464 13.64 -0.53 -7.39
C LEU A 464 14.40 0.81 -7.36
N GLU A 465 15.37 0.99 -8.27
CA GLU A 465 16.09 2.25 -8.42
C GLU A 465 15.14 3.40 -8.80
N LEU A 466 14.31 3.20 -9.82
CA LEU A 466 13.32 4.20 -10.22
C LEU A 466 12.26 4.45 -9.13
N LEU A 467 11.82 3.40 -8.43
CA LEU A 467 10.92 3.54 -7.29
C LEU A 467 11.57 4.37 -6.17
N GLY A 468 12.84 4.12 -5.84
CA GLY A 468 13.59 4.93 -4.89
C GLY A 468 13.59 6.40 -5.29
N ARG A 469 13.99 6.70 -6.53
CA ARG A 469 13.97 8.07 -7.08
C ARG A 469 12.58 8.73 -7.00
N PHE A 470 11.51 7.98 -7.23
CA PHE A 470 10.14 8.48 -7.08
C PHE A 470 9.79 8.82 -5.62
N LEU A 471 10.09 7.92 -4.68
CA LEU A 471 9.84 8.14 -3.26
C LEU A 471 10.66 9.29 -2.69
N ASP A 472 11.82 9.58 -3.27
CA ASP A 472 12.67 10.71 -2.90
C ASP A 472 12.06 12.08 -3.23
N LEU A 473 11.04 12.14 -4.11
CA LEU A 473 10.30 13.39 -4.39
C LEU A 473 9.48 13.90 -3.19
N GLY A 474 9.37 13.10 -2.11
CA GLY A 474 8.80 13.52 -0.84
C GLY A 474 7.55 12.74 -0.39
N PRO A 475 6.90 13.18 0.71
CA PRO A 475 5.82 12.43 1.38
C PRO A 475 4.60 12.13 0.49
N TRP A 476 4.30 13.02 -0.46
CA TRP A 476 3.18 12.85 -1.37
C TRP A 476 3.41 11.63 -2.28
N ALA A 477 4.64 11.42 -2.76
CA ALA A 477 5.02 10.30 -3.62
C ALA A 477 5.00 8.98 -2.84
N VAL A 478 5.47 9.00 -1.59
CA VAL A 478 5.36 7.85 -0.66
C VAL A 478 3.90 7.46 -0.44
N THR A 479 3.04 8.44 -0.12
CA THR A 479 1.60 8.21 0.07
C THR A 479 0.96 7.65 -1.19
N HIS A 480 1.36 8.14 -2.36
CA HIS A 480 0.87 7.67 -3.64
C HIS A 480 1.29 6.22 -3.93
N ALA A 481 2.56 5.88 -3.71
CA ALA A 481 3.08 4.51 -3.89
C ALA A 481 2.43 3.51 -2.92
N LEU A 482 2.22 3.90 -1.66
CA LEU A 482 1.50 3.09 -0.68
C LEU A 482 0.03 2.89 -1.09
N SER A 483 -0.60 3.92 -1.66
CA SER A 483 -1.96 3.84 -2.20
C SER A 483 -2.06 3.00 -3.48
N VAL A 484 -1.00 2.77 -4.23
CA VAL A 484 -1.00 1.75 -5.30
C VAL A 484 -0.94 0.34 -4.72
N GLY A 485 -0.41 0.19 -3.50
CA GLY A 485 -0.23 -1.09 -2.82
C GLY A 485 1.19 -1.64 -2.94
N ILE A 486 2.22 -0.79 -2.97
CA ILE A 486 3.63 -1.20 -3.10
C ILE A 486 4.16 -2.00 -1.89
N PHE A 487 3.60 -1.73 -0.70
CA PHE A 487 4.06 -2.26 0.58
C PHE A 487 4.25 -3.79 0.63
N PRO A 488 3.25 -4.64 0.29
CA PRO A 488 3.41 -6.10 0.32
C PRO A 488 4.48 -6.62 -0.64
N TYR A 489 4.76 -5.90 -1.73
CA TYR A 489 5.77 -6.28 -2.71
C TYR A 489 7.17 -6.01 -2.19
N VAL A 490 7.42 -4.81 -1.67
CA VAL A 490 8.72 -4.45 -1.07
C VAL A 490 9.01 -5.33 0.14
N LEU A 491 8.01 -5.61 0.98
CA LEU A 491 8.14 -6.54 2.11
C LEU A 491 8.52 -7.96 1.66
N LYS A 492 7.95 -8.44 0.56
CA LYS A 492 8.32 -9.74 -0.01
C LYS A 492 9.75 -9.75 -0.57
N VAL A 493 10.17 -8.65 -1.21
CA VAL A 493 11.54 -8.52 -1.77
C VAL A 493 12.59 -8.44 -0.66
N LEU A 494 12.24 -7.96 0.54
CA LEU A 494 13.13 -7.96 1.72
C LEU A 494 13.62 -9.37 2.10
N GLN A 495 12.86 -10.42 1.77
CA GLN A 495 13.25 -11.82 2.00
C GLN A 495 14.25 -12.34 0.95
N SER A 496 14.61 -11.54 -0.06
CA SER A 496 15.53 -11.96 -1.11
C SER A 496 16.98 -12.04 -0.59
N PRO A 497 17.73 -13.10 -0.92
CA PRO A 497 19.14 -13.21 -0.53
C PRO A 497 20.08 -12.32 -1.38
N ALA A 498 19.59 -11.70 -2.46
CA ALA A 498 20.41 -10.94 -3.40
C ALA A 498 20.99 -9.67 -2.75
N ARG A 499 22.32 -9.59 -2.70
CA ARG A 499 23.05 -8.50 -2.00
C ARG A 499 22.89 -7.14 -2.67
N GLU A 500 22.80 -7.13 -4.01
CA GLU A 500 22.60 -5.93 -4.83
C GLU A 500 21.28 -5.18 -4.54
N LEU A 501 20.27 -5.87 -3.99
CA LEU A 501 18.99 -5.25 -3.66
C LEU A 501 19.03 -4.51 -2.33
N ARG A 502 19.98 -4.83 -1.44
CA ARG A 502 20.00 -4.29 -0.07
C ARG A 502 20.09 -2.77 -0.02
N PRO A 503 20.97 -2.08 -0.79
CA PRO A 503 21.01 -0.62 -0.79
C PRO A 503 19.68 0.02 -1.16
N LEU A 504 19.06 -0.47 -2.23
CA LEU A 504 17.78 0.03 -2.74
C LEU A 504 16.64 -0.22 -1.75
N LEU A 505 16.61 -1.40 -1.12
CA LEU A 505 15.58 -1.75 -0.13
C LEU A 505 15.71 -0.93 1.14
N VAL A 506 16.93 -0.72 1.64
CA VAL A 506 17.18 0.16 2.79
C VAL A 506 16.69 1.56 2.49
N PHE A 507 17.04 2.13 1.34
CA PHE A 507 16.57 3.44 0.91
C PHE A 507 15.05 3.52 0.83
N ILE A 508 14.40 2.57 0.17
CA ILE A 508 12.93 2.54 0.05
C ILE A 508 12.26 2.42 1.42
N TRP A 509 12.75 1.56 2.31
CA TRP A 509 12.18 1.41 3.65
C TRP A 509 12.38 2.66 4.50
N ALA A 510 13.53 3.32 4.38
CA ALA A 510 13.76 4.60 5.02
C ALA A 510 12.78 5.64 4.49
N LYS A 511 12.49 5.70 3.18
CA LYS A 511 11.45 6.59 2.63
C LYS A 511 10.00 6.20 2.95
N ILE A 512 9.73 4.96 3.32
CA ILE A 512 8.40 4.53 3.78
C ILE A 512 8.20 4.87 5.26
N LEU A 513 9.27 4.76 6.07
CA LEU A 513 9.25 5.00 7.51
C LEU A 513 9.54 6.46 7.89
N ALA A 514 10.40 7.12 7.11
CA ALA A 514 10.67 8.54 7.13
C ALA A 514 9.92 9.22 6.00
N VAL A 515 9.71 10.52 6.16
CA VAL A 515 9.30 11.40 5.06
C VAL A 515 10.52 12.08 4.40
N ASP A 516 11.75 11.79 4.83
CA ASP A 516 12.94 12.59 4.51
C ASP A 516 14.15 11.76 4.00
N SER A 517 15.07 12.45 3.30
CA SER A 517 16.29 11.94 2.65
C SER A 517 17.47 11.78 3.64
N THR A 518 18.03 10.58 3.77
CA THR A 518 19.28 10.34 4.52
C THR A 518 20.16 9.31 3.82
N LYS A 519 21.43 9.14 4.24
CA LYS A 519 22.39 8.20 3.61
C LYS A 519 22.15 6.75 4.03
N GLN A 520 22.48 5.77 3.18
CA GLN A 520 22.17 4.33 3.34
C GLN A 520 22.48 3.68 4.72
N HIS A 521 23.65 3.91 5.32
CA HIS A 521 23.94 3.33 6.65
C HIS A 521 23.16 4.04 7.76
N CYS A 522 22.93 5.34 7.59
CA CYS A 522 22.09 6.13 8.49
C CYS A 522 20.62 5.69 8.39
N GLU A 523 20.17 5.37 7.17
CA GLU A 523 18.84 4.83 6.87
C GLU A 523 18.60 3.49 7.57
N ALA A 524 19.57 2.57 7.57
CA ALA A 524 19.43 1.30 8.29
C ALA A 524 19.28 1.50 9.81
N ALA A 525 20.12 2.34 10.42
CA ALA A 525 20.03 2.67 11.84
C ALA A 525 18.71 3.39 12.17
N PHE A 526 18.25 4.29 11.30
CA PHE A 526 16.96 4.95 11.38
C PHE A 526 15.79 3.96 11.32
N ILE A 527 15.79 3.02 10.36
CA ILE A 527 14.75 1.99 10.21
C ILE A 527 14.68 1.17 11.50
N MET A 528 15.82 0.72 12.03
CA MET A 528 15.86 -0.03 13.28
C MET A 528 15.33 0.80 14.46
N ALA A 529 15.70 2.08 14.55
CA ALA A 529 15.19 3.00 15.55
C ALA A 529 13.65 3.13 15.48
N CYS A 530 13.07 3.24 14.28
CA CYS A 530 11.63 3.27 14.08
C CYS A 530 10.94 1.96 14.50
N LEU A 531 11.56 0.81 14.22
CA LEU A 531 11.00 -0.50 14.55
C LEU A 531 10.97 -0.79 16.06
N VAL A 532 11.88 -0.21 16.84
CA VAL A 532 11.94 -0.39 18.30
C VAL A 532 11.22 0.72 19.08
N ASN A 533 10.86 1.84 18.44
CA ASN A 533 10.27 3.00 19.10
C ASN A 533 8.88 2.69 19.69
N ASN A 534 8.78 2.64 21.04
CA ASN A 534 7.55 2.35 21.78
C ASN A 534 6.84 1.07 21.30
N TYR A 535 7.59 0.06 20.85
CA TYR A 535 7.05 -1.20 20.35
C TYR A 535 7.77 -2.41 20.99
N PRO A 536 7.23 -3.00 22.08
CA PRO A 536 7.91 -4.05 22.85
C PRO A 536 8.31 -5.28 22.05
N LEU A 537 7.46 -5.73 21.11
CA LEU A 537 7.77 -6.87 20.24
C LEU A 537 8.96 -6.57 19.30
N GLY A 538 9.06 -5.32 18.83
CA GLY A 538 10.20 -4.86 18.03
C GLY A 538 11.49 -4.79 18.85
N GLN A 539 11.40 -4.28 20.09
CA GLN A 539 12.52 -4.26 21.03
C GLN A 539 13.01 -5.68 21.38
N GLU A 540 12.09 -6.63 21.60
CA GLU A 540 12.43 -8.03 21.88
C GLU A 540 13.10 -8.72 20.69
N ALA A 541 12.57 -8.52 19.47
CA ALA A 541 13.19 -9.03 18.24
C ALA A 541 14.59 -8.42 18.01
N ALA A 542 14.74 -7.11 18.20
CA ALA A 542 16.03 -6.43 18.13
C ALA A 542 17.02 -6.96 19.18
N PHE A 543 16.53 -7.25 20.38
CA PHE A 543 17.34 -7.82 21.45
C PHE A 543 17.86 -9.22 21.13
N GLN A 544 17.01 -10.07 20.56
CA GLN A 544 17.39 -11.41 20.08
C GLN A 544 18.35 -11.33 18.89
N GLY A 545 18.21 -10.31 18.04
CA GLY A 545 19.07 -10.06 16.88
C GLY A 545 20.42 -9.39 17.19
N ASN A 546 20.80 -9.23 18.47
CA ASN A 546 22.04 -8.59 18.92
C ASN A 546 22.23 -7.14 18.41
N LEU A 547 21.13 -6.40 18.20
CA LEU A 547 21.19 -5.04 17.67
C LEU A 547 22.10 -4.11 18.49
N MET A 548 22.04 -4.18 19.82
CA MET A 548 22.80 -3.28 20.70
C MET A 548 24.30 -3.44 20.52
N SER A 549 24.80 -4.67 20.48
CA SER A 549 26.23 -4.94 20.29
C SER A 549 26.70 -4.44 18.92
N LEU A 550 25.91 -4.68 17.86
CA LEU A 550 26.20 -4.19 16.51
C LEU A 550 26.25 -2.66 16.43
N CYS A 551 25.34 -1.96 17.12
CA CYS A 551 25.36 -0.50 17.18
C CYS A 551 26.59 0.03 17.94
N LEU A 552 26.93 -0.60 19.07
CA LEU A 552 28.07 -0.20 19.91
C LEU A 552 29.43 -0.37 19.20
N GLU A 553 29.56 -1.32 18.28
CA GLU A 553 30.77 -1.52 17.47
C GLU A 553 31.01 -0.40 16.44
N GLN A 554 29.94 0.29 16.01
CA GLN A 554 29.98 1.30 14.95
C GLN A 554 29.92 2.74 15.48
N LEU A 555 29.98 2.94 16.80
CA LEU A 555 29.86 4.26 17.42
C LEU A 555 31.00 5.23 17.08
N ASN A 556 32.16 4.73 16.65
CA ASN A 556 33.33 5.55 16.30
C ASN A 556 33.43 5.83 14.79
N ASP A 557 32.35 5.66 14.03
CA ASP A 557 32.33 5.94 12.60
C ASP A 557 32.62 7.43 12.32
N LEU A 558 33.22 7.74 11.16
CA LEU A 558 33.55 9.11 10.77
C LEU A 558 32.30 9.96 10.46
N ASP A 559 31.20 9.36 9.99
CA ASP A 559 29.96 10.07 9.65
C ASP A 559 29.15 10.42 10.91
N PRO A 560 29.01 11.72 11.25
CA PRO A 560 28.24 12.15 12.43
C PRO A 560 26.77 11.74 12.36
N LEU A 561 26.19 11.63 11.15
CA LEU A 561 24.80 11.25 10.97
C LEU A 561 24.56 9.78 11.36
N LEU A 562 25.52 8.90 11.04
CA LEU A 562 25.46 7.50 11.42
C LEU A 562 25.61 7.35 12.92
N ARG A 563 26.61 8.01 13.54
CA ARG A 563 26.79 8.03 15.00
C ARG A 563 25.49 8.46 15.69
N ARG A 564 24.89 9.57 15.25
CA ARG A 564 23.62 10.09 15.79
C ARG A 564 22.51 9.03 15.77
N TRP A 565 22.26 8.39 14.63
CA TRP A 565 21.17 7.41 14.52
C TRP A 565 21.46 6.09 15.24
N LEU A 566 22.71 5.64 15.31
CA LEU A 566 23.08 4.48 16.13
C LEU A 566 22.78 4.72 17.61
N ILE A 567 23.12 5.91 18.11
CA ILE A 567 22.87 6.30 19.50
C ILE A 567 21.36 6.42 19.78
N ILE A 568 20.60 7.06 18.88
CA ILE A 568 19.13 7.14 19.02
C ILE A 568 18.51 5.74 18.98
N CYS A 569 18.99 4.85 18.10
CA CYS A 569 18.52 3.47 18.02
C CYS A 569 18.75 2.71 19.33
N LEU A 570 19.94 2.88 19.94
CA LEU A 570 20.25 2.31 21.25
C LEU A 570 19.31 2.84 22.34
N ALA A 571 19.12 4.17 22.39
CA ALA A 571 18.22 4.82 23.34
C ALA A 571 16.79 4.23 23.29
N LEU A 572 16.25 4.08 22.08
CA LEU A 572 14.91 3.56 21.87
C LEU A 572 14.81 2.04 22.10
N ALA A 573 15.89 1.28 21.84
CA ALA A 573 15.90 -0.16 22.02
C ALA A 573 15.79 -0.59 23.49
N TRP A 574 16.36 0.16 24.42
CA TRP A 574 16.27 -0.13 25.87
C TRP A 574 15.28 0.74 26.63
N LYS A 575 14.64 1.72 25.97
CA LYS A 575 13.63 2.57 26.62
C LYS A 575 12.51 1.72 27.20
N ASN A 576 12.30 1.84 28.52
CA ASN A 576 11.33 1.06 29.29
C ASN A 576 11.48 -0.47 29.12
N PHE A 577 12.71 -0.95 28.83
CA PHE A 577 12.98 -2.37 28.60
C PHE A 577 14.22 -2.84 29.37
N PRO A 578 14.07 -3.30 30.63
CA PRO A 578 15.18 -3.63 31.53
C PRO A 578 16.15 -4.69 30.98
N SER A 579 15.67 -5.68 30.24
CA SER A 579 16.52 -6.74 29.67
C SER A 579 17.55 -6.17 28.68
N ALA A 580 17.14 -5.22 27.83
CA ALA A 580 18.03 -4.55 26.89
C ALA A 580 18.98 -3.57 27.61
N ARG A 581 18.51 -2.85 28.63
CA ARG A 581 19.38 -2.02 29.51
C ARG A 581 20.55 -2.85 30.02
N TRP A 582 20.27 -4.01 30.62
CA TRP A 582 21.34 -4.85 31.19
C TRP A 582 22.26 -5.46 30.15
N ARG A 583 21.80 -5.68 28.91
CA ARG A 583 22.72 -6.03 27.81
C ARG A 583 23.62 -4.86 27.44
N GLY A 584 23.09 -3.64 27.35
CA GLY A 584 23.89 -2.43 27.14
C GLY A 584 24.96 -2.24 28.21
N VAL A 585 24.62 -2.42 29.50
CA VAL A 585 25.59 -2.32 30.60
C VAL A 585 26.69 -3.37 30.49
N ARG A 586 26.36 -4.63 30.15
CA ARG A 586 27.37 -5.68 29.91
C ARG A 586 28.30 -5.37 28.74
N ASP A 587 27.78 -4.73 27.70
CA ASP A 587 28.53 -4.35 26.50
C ASP A 587 29.24 -2.98 26.66
N GLN A 588 29.26 -2.42 27.88
CA GLN A 588 29.91 -1.16 28.26
C GLN A 588 29.35 0.06 27.51
N ALA A 589 28.03 0.07 27.25
CA ALA A 589 27.35 1.15 26.54
C ALA A 589 27.48 2.50 27.28
N ASP A 590 27.39 2.50 28.62
CA ASP A 590 27.55 3.70 29.46
C ASP A 590 28.88 4.40 29.20
N THR A 591 29.98 3.64 29.19
CA THR A 591 31.34 4.18 29.02
C THR A 591 31.54 4.69 27.59
N LYS A 592 31.12 3.91 26.59
CA LYS A 592 31.25 4.27 25.17
C LYS A 592 30.42 5.51 24.83
N LEU A 593 29.21 5.63 25.37
CA LEU A 593 28.35 6.79 25.14
C LEU A 593 28.86 8.04 25.88
N CYS A 594 29.42 7.89 27.08
CA CYS A 594 30.05 9.02 27.78
C CYS A 594 31.19 9.64 26.98
N ALA A 595 31.96 8.85 26.23
CA ALA A 595 33.01 9.38 25.34
C ALA A 595 32.47 10.26 24.21
N LEU A 596 31.21 10.06 23.80
CA LEU A 596 30.55 10.84 22.75
C LEU A 596 29.91 12.14 23.28
N LEU A 597 29.96 12.39 24.60
CA LEU A 597 29.52 13.65 25.18
C LEU A 597 30.42 14.83 24.82
N ASP A 598 31.63 14.58 24.31
CA ASP A 598 32.57 15.60 23.81
C ASP A 598 32.66 15.61 22.26
N ASP A 599 31.72 14.98 21.55
CA ASP A 599 31.72 14.97 20.08
C ASP A 599 31.63 16.41 19.52
N SER A 600 32.40 16.69 18.46
CA SER A 600 32.39 17.97 17.74
C SER A 600 30.99 18.41 17.27
N VAL A 601 30.10 17.47 16.97
CA VAL A 601 28.75 17.74 16.43
C VAL A 601 27.72 17.75 17.56
N PRO A 602 27.02 18.88 17.81
CA PRO A 602 26.04 19.01 18.89
C PRO A 602 24.89 17.98 18.82
N GLU A 603 24.46 17.59 17.64
CA GLU A 603 23.40 16.59 17.46
C GLU A 603 23.81 15.20 17.94
N VAL A 604 25.10 14.85 17.83
CA VAL A 604 25.63 13.58 18.35
C VAL A 604 25.69 13.65 19.88
N ARG A 605 26.15 14.77 20.45
CA ARG A 605 26.15 15.00 21.90
C ARG A 605 24.75 14.92 22.48
N ALA A 606 23.77 15.59 21.87
CA ALA A 606 22.37 15.52 22.30
C ALA A 606 21.82 14.08 22.24
N ALA A 607 22.12 13.33 21.18
CA ALA A 607 21.73 11.92 21.09
C ALA A 607 22.38 11.08 22.22
N ALA A 608 23.65 11.31 22.55
CA ALA A 608 24.33 10.61 23.64
C ALA A 608 23.68 10.90 25.00
N VAL A 609 23.30 12.16 25.25
CA VAL A 609 22.53 12.55 26.45
C VAL A 609 21.19 11.83 26.51
N LEU A 610 20.44 11.76 25.39
CA LEU A 610 19.19 11.00 25.28
C LEU A 610 19.40 9.51 25.62
N ALA A 611 20.41 8.87 25.03
CA ALA A 611 20.69 7.45 25.25
C ALA A 611 21.07 7.14 26.70
N LEU A 612 21.87 7.99 27.33
CA LEU A 612 22.26 7.88 28.73
C LEU A 612 21.09 8.17 29.68
N GLY A 613 20.27 9.18 29.38
CA GLY A 613 19.06 9.49 30.16
C GLY A 613 18.04 8.35 30.13
N THR A 614 17.78 7.81 28.93
CA THR A 614 16.90 6.63 28.78
C THR A 614 17.45 5.36 29.42
N LEU A 615 18.78 5.21 29.47
CA LEU A 615 19.42 4.10 30.18
C LEU A 615 19.12 4.16 31.69
N ILE A 616 19.20 5.35 32.29
CA ILE A 616 18.84 5.60 33.70
C ILE A 616 17.36 5.24 33.92
N SER A 617 16.46 5.82 33.11
CA SER A 617 15.00 5.71 33.30
C SER A 617 14.38 4.37 32.87
N SER A 618 15.16 3.44 32.33
CA SER A 618 14.66 2.18 31.73
C SER A 618 14.18 1.11 32.71
N SER A 619 14.52 1.21 34.00
CA SER A 619 14.13 0.24 35.03
C SER A 619 13.77 0.95 36.33
N HIS A 620 12.68 0.50 36.96
CA HIS A 620 12.26 0.92 38.29
C HIS A 620 12.81 0.00 39.40
N GLU A 621 13.40 -1.15 39.05
CA GLU A 621 14.01 -2.04 40.02
C GLU A 621 15.33 -1.44 40.53
N ARG A 622 15.38 -1.16 41.84
CA ARG A 622 16.53 -0.55 42.48
C ARG A 622 17.42 -1.63 43.09
N SER A 623 18.58 -1.86 42.48
CA SER A 623 19.68 -2.62 43.06
C SER A 623 20.88 -1.72 43.29
N GLU A 624 21.78 -2.09 44.20
CA GLU A 624 23.03 -1.35 44.44
C GLU A 624 23.85 -1.17 43.16
N HIS A 625 23.88 -2.22 42.33
CA HIS A 625 24.54 -2.17 41.02
C HIS A 625 23.86 -1.17 40.07
N ALA A 626 22.52 -1.16 40.00
CA ALA A 626 21.79 -0.19 39.18
C ALA A 626 22.04 1.25 39.65
N ASN A 627 22.00 1.50 40.97
CA ASN A 627 22.30 2.81 41.56
C ASN A 627 23.72 3.28 41.20
N THR A 628 24.70 2.39 41.23
CA THR A 628 26.10 2.72 40.91
C THR A 628 26.26 3.14 39.45
N VAL A 629 25.59 2.44 38.53
CA VAL A 629 25.59 2.80 37.11
C VAL A 629 24.88 4.14 36.90
N ASP A 630 23.69 4.33 37.47
CA ASP A 630 22.91 5.56 37.35
C ASP A 630 23.71 6.78 37.84
N ASN A 631 24.34 6.67 39.02
CA ASN A 631 25.14 7.76 39.59
C ASN A 631 26.37 8.09 38.73
N ARG A 632 27.05 7.07 38.18
CA ARG A 632 28.20 7.30 37.28
C ARG A 632 27.79 8.05 36.02
N VAL A 633 26.69 7.64 35.41
CA VAL A 633 26.14 8.29 34.21
C VAL A 633 25.71 9.72 34.54
N ALA A 634 24.97 9.93 35.63
CA ALA A 634 24.51 11.25 36.06
C ALA A 634 25.69 12.22 36.31
N LEU A 635 26.73 11.78 37.00
CA LEU A 635 27.94 12.58 37.22
C LEU A 635 28.66 12.93 35.92
N SER A 636 28.73 11.99 34.97
CA SER A 636 29.35 12.22 33.66
C SER A 636 28.57 13.24 32.84
N LEU A 637 27.24 13.16 32.85
CA LEU A 637 26.35 14.13 32.21
C LEU A 637 26.52 15.54 32.80
N LEU A 638 26.49 15.66 34.13
CA LEU A 638 26.64 16.96 34.81
C LEU A 638 28.02 17.57 34.59
N LYS A 639 29.09 16.77 34.68
CA LYS A 639 30.47 17.25 34.52
C LYS A 639 30.75 17.77 33.10
N THR A 640 30.21 17.09 32.10
CA THR A 640 30.59 17.31 30.70
C THR A 640 29.62 18.26 29.98
N VAL A 641 28.31 18.13 30.26
CA VAL A 641 27.26 18.77 29.44
C VAL A 641 26.61 20.00 30.10
N ALA A 642 26.76 20.20 31.41
CA ALA A 642 26.07 21.29 32.11
C ALA A 642 26.39 22.69 31.54
N GLN A 643 27.58 22.86 30.97
CA GLN A 643 28.04 24.11 30.35
C GLN A 643 28.14 24.03 28.82
N ASP A 644 27.40 23.12 28.17
CA ASP A 644 27.42 22.98 26.70
C ASP A 644 26.87 24.24 26.02
N GLY A 645 27.60 24.74 25.02
CA GLY A 645 27.22 25.93 24.25
C GLY A 645 25.94 25.77 23.45
N SER A 646 25.56 24.54 23.09
CA SER A 646 24.35 24.24 22.32
C SER A 646 23.11 24.13 23.20
N PRO A 647 22.07 24.96 23.01
CA PRO A 647 20.80 24.83 23.74
C PRO A 647 20.10 23.49 23.52
N LEU A 648 20.28 22.87 22.34
CA LEU A 648 19.73 21.55 22.02
C LEU A 648 20.23 20.49 23.03
N VAL A 649 21.52 20.49 23.32
CA VAL A 649 22.14 19.51 24.22
C VAL A 649 21.71 19.77 25.67
N ARG A 650 21.69 21.04 26.09
CA ARG A 650 21.22 21.42 27.44
C ARG A 650 19.75 21.10 27.68
N LYS A 651 18.89 21.28 26.67
CA LYS A 651 17.47 20.90 26.76
C LYS A 651 17.33 19.40 26.97
N GLU A 652 18.09 18.58 26.24
CA GLU A 652 18.08 17.12 26.41
C GLU A 652 18.63 16.70 27.78
N LEU A 653 19.63 17.42 28.32
CA LEU A 653 20.16 17.17 29.66
C LEU A 653 19.08 17.33 30.74
N VAL A 654 18.23 18.36 30.63
CA VAL A 654 17.11 18.55 31.56
C VAL A 654 16.16 17.35 31.53
N ILE A 655 15.85 16.84 30.33
CA ILE A 655 14.99 15.66 30.15
C ILE A 655 15.64 14.41 30.74
N ALA A 656 16.94 14.21 30.55
CA ALA A 656 17.69 13.10 31.15
C ALA A 656 17.68 13.16 32.69
N LEU A 657 17.91 14.34 33.27
CA LEU A 657 17.91 14.56 34.72
C LEU A 657 16.51 14.41 35.32
N HIS A 658 15.45 14.76 34.59
CA HIS A 658 14.07 14.52 35.01
C HIS A 658 13.81 13.04 35.33
N GLY A 659 14.33 12.12 34.50
CA GLY A 659 14.24 10.69 34.78
C GLY A 659 14.93 10.28 36.08
N LEU A 660 16.06 10.90 36.40
CA LEU A 660 16.78 10.69 37.67
C LEU A 660 15.99 11.21 38.86
N VAL A 661 15.37 12.41 38.74
CA VAL A 661 14.53 12.99 39.78
C VAL A 661 13.34 12.10 40.09
N ILE A 662 12.66 11.56 39.07
CA ILE A 662 11.55 10.63 39.27
C ILE A 662 12.01 9.36 40.01
N LEU A 663 13.16 8.81 39.65
CA LEU A 663 13.65 7.57 40.29
C LEU A 663 14.08 7.77 41.75
N PHE A 664 14.56 8.96 42.11
CA PHE A 664 15.07 9.30 43.43
C PHE A 664 14.27 10.42 44.10
N GLU A 665 12.96 10.47 43.85
CA GLU A 665 12.07 11.57 44.24
C GLU A 665 12.24 11.97 45.71
N ASN A 666 12.20 11.00 46.62
CA ASN A 666 12.34 11.25 48.06
C ASN A 666 13.68 11.91 48.43
N ALA A 667 14.78 11.55 47.76
CA ALA A 667 16.09 12.15 48.01
C ALA A 667 16.11 13.61 47.52
N PHE A 668 15.56 13.88 46.34
CA PHE A 668 15.47 15.24 45.81
C PHE A 668 14.52 16.13 46.62
N VAL A 669 13.40 15.59 47.11
CA VAL A 669 12.48 16.31 48.03
C VAL A 669 13.18 16.71 49.33
N SER A 670 14.00 15.82 49.90
CA SER A 670 14.79 16.14 51.08
C SER A 670 15.81 17.25 50.78
N ILE A 671 16.53 17.17 49.66
CA ILE A 671 17.50 18.20 49.26
C ILE A 671 16.81 19.55 49.01
N ALA A 672 15.71 19.56 48.28
CA ALA A 672 14.93 20.78 48.01
C ALA A 672 14.39 21.41 49.30
N SER A 673 13.96 20.60 50.26
CA SER A 673 13.50 21.10 51.57
C SER A 673 14.65 21.76 52.34
N MET A 674 15.84 21.13 52.36
CA MET A 674 17.03 21.71 52.99
C MET A 674 17.45 23.02 52.32
N MET A 675 17.45 23.07 50.98
CA MET A 675 17.77 24.30 50.23
C MET A 675 16.76 25.41 50.49
N ALA A 676 15.47 25.09 50.54
CA ALA A 676 14.42 26.07 50.84
C ALA A 676 14.52 26.61 52.28
N GLU A 677 14.94 25.79 53.24
CA GLU A 677 15.26 26.25 54.60
C GLU A 677 16.50 27.15 54.62
N GLU A 678 17.54 26.81 53.87
CA GLU A 678 18.74 27.64 53.75
C GLU A 678 18.44 29.00 53.10
N ASP A 679 17.64 29.04 52.04
CA ASP A 679 17.24 30.28 51.37
C ASP A 679 16.38 31.15 52.30
N LYS A 680 15.47 30.56 53.08
CA LYS A 680 14.72 31.30 54.13
C LYS A 680 15.64 31.90 55.18
N LEU A 681 16.70 31.19 55.59
CA LEU A 681 17.68 31.71 56.54
C LEU A 681 18.50 32.86 55.93
N ARG A 682 18.87 32.76 54.66
CA ARG A 682 19.54 33.84 53.91
C ARG A 682 18.64 35.07 53.79
N GLU A 683 17.40 34.92 53.38
CA GLU A 683 16.44 36.04 53.32
C GLU A 683 16.19 36.68 54.69
N ALA A 684 16.09 35.88 55.76
CA ALA A 684 15.95 36.38 57.13
C ALA A 684 17.20 37.17 57.59
N SER A 685 18.40 36.81 57.13
CA SER A 685 19.63 37.56 57.41
C SER A 685 19.68 38.93 56.71
N PHE A 686 19.08 39.07 55.52
CA PHE A 686 18.94 40.35 54.82
C PHE A 686 17.87 41.28 55.41
N GLN A 687 16.95 40.76 56.24
CA GLN A 687 15.88 41.54 56.88
C GLN A 687 16.20 42.03 58.31
N SER A 688 17.45 41.87 58.78
CA SER A 688 17.87 42.41 60.08
C SER A 688 17.98 43.95 60.04
N PRO A 689 17.35 44.70 60.99
CA PRO A 689 17.30 46.16 60.92
C PRO A 689 18.64 46.76 61.32
N ILE A 690 19.34 47.39 60.36
CA ILE A 690 20.43 48.31 60.68
C ILE A 690 19.83 49.58 61.26
N LEU A 691 20.07 49.77 62.56
CA LEU A 691 19.84 51.01 63.30
C LEU A 691 20.63 52.18 62.69
N SER A 692 19.88 53.20 62.25
CA SER A 692 20.20 54.64 62.26
C SER A 692 21.65 55.09 62.03
N GLY A 693 21.90 55.70 60.86
CA GLY A 693 23.06 56.55 60.60
C GLY A 693 23.02 57.17 59.20
N ASN A 694 22.57 58.42 59.10
CA ASN A 694 22.48 59.26 57.89
C ASN A 694 23.65 59.11 56.90
N VAL A 695 23.39 58.78 55.63
CA VAL A 695 23.99 59.45 54.46
C VAL A 695 23.02 59.44 53.26
N LEU A 696 23.02 60.57 52.56
CA LEU A 696 22.21 61.07 51.46
C LEU A 696 22.00 60.15 50.22
N VAL A 697 20.82 60.38 49.64
CA VAL A 697 20.36 60.04 48.29
C VAL A 697 21.36 60.42 47.20
N ASN A 698 21.54 59.55 46.20
CA ASN A 698 21.65 60.00 44.80
C ASN A 698 21.18 58.91 43.82
N HIS A 699 20.11 59.24 43.09
CA HIS A 699 19.65 58.56 41.88
C HIS A 699 20.70 58.65 40.77
N MET A 700 21.01 57.53 40.10
CA MET A 700 21.23 57.46 38.65
C MET A 700 21.01 56.02 38.16
N GLY A 701 20.36 55.89 37.00
CA GLY A 701 19.95 54.64 36.37
C GLY A 701 21.09 53.84 35.72
N PRO A 702 20.76 52.75 35.00
CA PRO A 702 21.59 51.55 34.89
C PRO A 702 22.59 51.63 33.74
N ALA A 703 23.85 51.25 34.00
CA ALA A 703 24.80 50.87 32.98
C ALA A 703 25.70 49.77 33.54
N GLY A 704 25.87 48.71 32.76
CA GLY A 704 26.48 47.46 33.17
C GLY A 704 27.92 47.59 33.64
N HIS A 705 28.26 46.74 34.59
CA HIS A 705 29.61 46.22 34.74
C HIS A 705 29.54 44.71 34.94
N VAL A 706 30.11 44.02 33.95
CA VAL A 706 30.56 42.64 34.00
C VAL A 706 31.47 42.47 35.22
N LEU A 707 31.10 41.58 36.14
CA LEU A 707 32.02 40.94 37.07
C LEU A 707 31.75 39.45 37.05
N CYS A 708 32.71 38.73 36.46
CA CYS A 708 32.88 37.30 36.63
C CYS A 708 33.04 36.96 38.11
N THR A 709 32.21 36.05 38.62
CA THR A 709 32.69 34.90 39.42
C THR A 709 31.68 33.75 39.32
N PRO A 710 32.16 32.50 39.32
CA PRO A 710 31.37 31.29 39.10
C PRO A 710 30.71 30.83 40.41
N ASP A 711 29.55 30.21 40.30
CA ASP A 711 29.06 29.07 41.10
C ASP A 711 27.54 29.12 41.26
N LEU A 712 26.94 27.92 41.12
CA LEU A 712 25.57 27.58 41.45
C LEU A 712 24.48 28.43 40.78
N ASN A 713 23.92 27.92 39.68
CA ASN A 713 22.47 27.91 39.45
C ASN A 713 22.11 27.09 38.21
N VAL A 714 21.98 25.77 38.40
CA VAL A 714 21.32 24.85 37.44
C VAL A 714 20.04 24.24 38.05
N ALA A 715 19.61 24.68 39.25
CA ALA A 715 18.53 24.02 39.99
C ALA A 715 17.14 24.67 39.90
N ILE A 716 16.97 25.82 39.23
CA ILE A 716 15.66 26.51 39.18
C ILE A 716 15.23 26.74 37.73
N LEU A 717 14.81 25.66 37.05
CA LEU A 717 13.99 25.76 35.83
C LEU A 717 13.29 24.43 35.47
N VAL A 718 12.83 23.69 36.49
CA VAL A 718 12.09 22.41 36.29
C VAL A 718 10.61 22.52 36.70
N LEU A 719 10.12 23.68 37.15
CA LEU A 719 8.68 23.86 37.41
C LEU A 719 8.19 25.26 37.00
N THR A 720 8.14 25.51 35.68
CA THR A 720 7.13 26.36 35.01
C THR A 720 6.92 25.86 33.60
#